data_AF-A0A2I1D2S5-F1
#
_entry.id   AF-A0A2I1D2S5-F1
#
_cell.length_a   1.000
_cell.length_b   1.000
_cell.length_c   1.000
_cell.angle_alpha   90.00
_cell.angle_beta   90.00
_cell.angle_gamma   90.00
#
_symmetry.space_group_name_H-M   'P 1'
#
loop_
_entity.id
_entity.type
_entity.pdbx_description
1 polymer ?
#
loop_
_entity_poly.entity_id
_entity_poly.type
_entity_poly.pdbx_seq_one_letter_code
_entity_poly.pdbx_strand_id
1 'polypeptide(L)'
;MSGPGVGHEFPPQEVSWQKRDVLLFANSIGCKADELHFLYELHPNFAVFPTYPLIIPFKLTDQEVTDFYARSKSSPIPGVPQFDSRRAVDGQRKLTVLKPLPPTSAGKKFELRSRVIGVYDKGKSGSVIETEQSIVDTQSGEVYSKTVSNGFFVGQGNWGGPKGPSAVSYAPPQGKNPDAVHVVQTTNETAHLYRLNGDYNPLHATPEPGQQMGFGGVIIHGLFSWNTAAQGILRELGGSDPKNLREFQARFASPVKPGDKLTTEIWRMGTREGDFEEVRFVTKNDKGTRCLSTSRRPVLSVPRQLVSCPHTAVFEGKRTNSTASTSKEDKLEPEDRLRELIEGSKKPSQTPGSVDSKNGISLRINNAGRFGLFGKTFLRENCRCPECTHPDTMQRIVDTFKIPKNLKAEKVDYDKDGVIVQWSDGHRATYPFSFLNVYSLQPGAKKYQWPGLDLRPVPTHSPYDQAYPTVLFSRVMEDDQGLLEWLDNIYEWGFCFVKGVPTTPEATEELLKRIAYIRPTHYGGFWDFTADLTFKDTAYTTEFLGAHTDNTYFTDPARLQLFHLLSHTDGDGGESLLVDGFRAAETLREENTTNYFALGSTTQPAHSSGNPDVCIQPAQEFPVLNYHRGLNRLYQIRWNNYDRAPKMDWSLKQQTEWYRAAGHWDSIIKRKDMEIWTQLEPGTALIFDNWRMLHGRSQFTGKRRMCGGYINNDDFISKYRLLKFGRERVLKNLGNYRRSPMNPSYYL
;
A
#
# COMPACT_ATOMS: atom_id res chain seq x y z
N MET A 1 -45.16 -10.19 34.06
CA MET A 1 -43.92 -10.80 34.60
C MET A 1 -42.94 -10.94 33.45
N SER A 2 -41.70 -10.48 33.61
CA SER A 2 -40.63 -10.79 32.65
C SER A 2 -40.53 -12.32 32.53
N GLY A 3 -40.29 -12.84 31.32
CA GLY A 3 -40.18 -14.29 31.11
C GLY A 3 -39.08 -14.93 31.97
N PRO A 4 -39.07 -16.26 32.13
CA PRO A 4 -38.03 -16.96 32.89
C PRO A 4 -36.62 -16.54 32.41
N GLY A 5 -35.74 -16.24 33.36
CA GLY A 5 -34.37 -15.80 33.10
C GLY A 5 -34.20 -14.37 32.57
N VAL A 6 -35.26 -13.67 32.15
CA VAL A 6 -35.13 -12.31 31.59
C VAL A 6 -34.67 -11.32 32.66
N GLY A 7 -33.62 -10.56 32.34
CA GLY A 7 -32.95 -9.65 33.27
C GLY A 7 -31.83 -10.30 34.08
N HIS A 8 -31.61 -11.62 33.96
CA HIS A 8 -30.44 -12.27 34.56
C HIS A 8 -29.15 -11.71 33.96
N GLU A 9 -28.30 -11.15 34.82
CA GLU A 9 -26.98 -10.66 34.45
C GLU A 9 -25.93 -11.70 34.82
N PHE A 10 -25.05 -11.99 33.86
CA PHE A 10 -23.86 -12.80 34.14
C PHE A 10 -22.79 -11.92 34.78
N PRO A 11 -21.88 -12.51 35.60
CA PRO A 11 -20.75 -11.78 36.12
C PRO A 11 -19.98 -11.05 35.01
N PRO A 12 -19.62 -9.76 35.18
CA PRO A 12 -18.77 -9.07 34.22
C PRO A 12 -17.45 -9.81 34.00
N GLN A 13 -16.99 -9.85 32.76
CA GLN A 13 -15.74 -10.51 32.40
C GLN A 13 -14.76 -9.49 31.82
N GLU A 14 -13.53 -9.46 32.32
CA GLU A 14 -12.50 -8.61 31.74
C GLU A 14 -12.21 -9.00 30.29
N VAL A 15 -11.90 -8.02 29.45
CA VAL A 15 -11.54 -8.23 28.04
C VAL A 15 -10.37 -7.35 27.63
N SER A 16 -9.51 -7.86 26.74
CA SER A 16 -8.35 -7.11 26.25
C SER A 16 -7.92 -7.52 24.85
N TRP A 17 -7.32 -6.58 24.12
CA TRP A 17 -6.83 -6.79 22.76
C TRP A 17 -5.59 -5.95 22.43
N GLN A 18 -4.76 -6.51 21.57
CA GLN A 18 -3.58 -5.87 21.01
C GLN A 18 -3.86 -5.35 19.60
N LYS A 19 -2.97 -4.48 19.09
CA LYS A 19 -3.00 -4.07 17.68
C LYS A 19 -2.93 -5.28 16.74
N ARG A 20 -2.14 -6.30 17.09
CA ARG A 20 -2.06 -7.58 16.36
C ARG A 20 -3.43 -8.23 16.18
N ASP A 21 -4.27 -8.21 17.21
CA ASP A 21 -5.57 -8.91 17.18
C ASP A 21 -6.55 -8.20 16.23
N VAL A 22 -6.52 -6.87 16.19
CA VAL A 22 -7.39 -6.10 15.28
C VAL A 22 -6.93 -6.22 13.82
N LEU A 23 -5.61 -6.30 13.59
CA LEU A 23 -5.01 -6.56 12.28
C LEU A 23 -5.37 -7.95 11.77
N LEU A 24 -5.19 -8.98 12.61
CA LEU A 24 -5.54 -10.37 12.31
C LEU A 24 -7.02 -10.49 11.95
N PHE A 25 -7.88 -9.85 12.73
CA PHE A 25 -9.32 -9.85 12.47
C PHE A 25 -9.64 -9.22 11.11
N ALA A 26 -9.19 -7.99 10.87
CA ALA A 26 -9.42 -7.28 9.62
C ALA A 26 -8.94 -8.08 8.39
N ASN A 27 -7.74 -8.67 8.47
CA ASN A 27 -7.20 -9.51 7.40
C ASN A 27 -8.05 -10.77 7.19
N SER A 28 -8.39 -11.47 8.27
CA SER A 28 -9.13 -12.75 8.20
C SER A 28 -10.55 -12.61 7.65
N ILE A 29 -11.16 -11.41 7.70
CA ILE A 29 -12.51 -11.15 7.16
C ILE A 29 -12.49 -10.55 5.75
N GLY A 30 -11.31 -10.45 5.13
CA GLY A 30 -11.18 -10.11 3.72
C GLY A 30 -10.85 -8.65 3.39
N CYS A 31 -10.48 -7.81 4.37
CA CYS A 31 -9.90 -6.49 4.06
C CYS A 31 -8.68 -6.66 3.14
N LYS A 32 -8.54 -5.79 2.14
CA LYS A 32 -7.50 -5.91 1.10
C LYS A 32 -6.43 -4.83 1.24
N ALA A 33 -5.36 -4.96 0.44
CA ALA A 33 -4.19 -4.06 0.49
C ALA A 33 -4.51 -2.59 0.17
N ASP A 34 -5.68 -2.27 -0.38
CA ASP A 34 -6.19 -0.92 -0.57
C ASP A 34 -7.00 -0.38 0.64
N GLU A 35 -7.16 -1.19 1.69
CA GLU A 35 -7.79 -0.86 2.98
C GLU A 35 -6.75 -0.84 4.11
N LEU A 36 -5.56 -0.26 3.86
CA LEU A 36 -4.43 -0.24 4.81
C LEU A 36 -4.78 0.43 6.14
N HIS A 37 -5.78 1.31 6.19
CA HIS A 37 -6.28 1.84 7.46
C HIS A 37 -6.86 0.78 8.40
N PHE A 38 -7.15 -0.44 7.93
CA PHE A 38 -7.47 -1.60 8.77
C PHE A 38 -6.31 -2.60 8.92
N LEU A 39 -5.31 -2.57 8.03
CA LEU A 39 -4.28 -3.60 7.89
C LEU A 39 -2.85 -3.14 8.21
N TYR A 40 -2.64 -1.85 8.47
CA TYR A 40 -1.33 -1.29 8.76
C TYR A 40 -1.39 -0.33 9.95
N GLU A 41 -0.76 -0.72 11.04
CA GLU A 41 -0.81 -0.02 12.33
C GLU A 41 -0.14 1.36 12.35
N LEU A 42 0.70 1.65 11.35
CA LEU A 42 1.33 2.97 11.16
C LEU A 42 0.59 3.83 10.12
N HIS A 43 -0.51 3.33 9.53
CA HIS A 43 -1.35 4.15 8.67
C HIS A 43 -1.87 5.36 9.47
N PRO A 44 -1.84 6.60 8.93
CA PRO A 44 -2.25 7.80 9.66
C PRO A 44 -3.71 7.76 10.14
N ASN A 45 -4.54 6.96 9.46
CA ASN A 45 -5.95 6.72 9.82
C ASN A 45 -6.20 5.28 10.35
N PHE A 46 -5.20 4.62 10.95
CA PHE A 46 -5.36 3.25 11.45
C PHE A 46 -6.55 3.14 12.41
N ALA A 47 -7.44 2.19 12.14
CA ALA A 47 -8.71 2.02 12.83
C ALA A 47 -9.05 0.54 13.04
N VAL A 48 -9.84 0.26 14.06
CA VAL A 48 -10.39 -1.07 14.30
C VAL A 48 -11.58 -1.31 13.38
N PHE A 49 -11.64 -2.46 12.71
CA PHE A 49 -12.80 -2.80 11.90
C PHE A 49 -14.06 -2.86 12.80
N PRO A 50 -15.20 -2.21 12.44
CA PRO A 50 -16.27 -1.94 13.40
C PRO A 50 -16.95 -3.18 13.99
N THR A 51 -16.80 -4.35 13.35
CA THR A 51 -17.39 -5.62 13.79
C THR A 51 -16.47 -6.48 14.68
N TYR A 52 -15.25 -6.01 14.95
CA TYR A 52 -14.31 -6.65 15.89
C TYR A 52 -14.91 -6.98 17.27
N PRO A 53 -15.81 -6.15 17.88
CA PRO A 53 -16.43 -6.49 19.16
C PRO A 53 -17.14 -7.84 19.21
N LEU A 54 -17.53 -8.42 18.07
CA LEU A 54 -18.21 -9.73 18.03
C LEU A 54 -17.31 -10.90 18.42
N ILE A 55 -15.99 -10.78 18.25
CA ILE A 55 -15.07 -11.88 18.57
C ILE A 55 -14.52 -11.78 20.00
N ILE A 56 -14.58 -10.58 20.60
CA ILE A 56 -14.09 -10.33 21.96
C ILE A 56 -14.68 -11.32 22.99
N PRO A 57 -15.98 -11.69 22.98
CA PRO A 57 -16.51 -12.68 23.93
C PRO A 57 -15.88 -14.08 23.83
N PHE A 58 -15.31 -14.44 22.69
CA PHE A 58 -14.60 -15.71 22.52
C PHE A 58 -13.15 -15.61 23.02
N LYS A 59 -12.50 -14.48 22.75
CA LYS A 59 -11.11 -14.20 23.14
C LYS A 59 -10.94 -13.89 24.64
N LEU A 60 -11.83 -13.08 25.22
CA LEU A 60 -11.68 -12.46 26.54
C LEU A 60 -10.33 -11.74 26.69
N THR A 61 -9.50 -12.13 27.65
CA THR A 61 -8.14 -11.59 27.86
C THR A 61 -7.03 -12.48 27.31
N ASP A 62 -7.37 -13.68 26.83
CA ASP A 62 -6.40 -14.68 26.44
C ASP A 62 -5.55 -14.23 25.25
N GLN A 63 -4.28 -14.61 25.28
CA GLN A 63 -3.31 -14.37 24.21
C GLN A 63 -2.94 -15.67 23.47
N GLU A 64 -3.39 -16.81 24.00
CA GLU A 64 -3.15 -18.16 23.53
C GLU A 64 -4.45 -18.82 23.04
N VAL A 65 -4.33 -20.03 22.48
CA VAL A 65 -5.50 -20.85 22.15
C VAL A 65 -6.30 -21.23 23.40
N THR A 66 -7.61 -21.41 23.26
CA THR A 66 -8.50 -21.71 24.40
C THR A 66 -9.31 -23.00 24.17
N ASP A 67 -9.65 -23.68 25.27
CA ASP A 67 -10.63 -24.78 25.23
C ASP A 67 -12.04 -24.19 25.13
N PHE A 68 -12.60 -24.25 23.92
CA PHE A 68 -13.93 -23.74 23.61
C PHE A 68 -15.04 -24.39 24.44
N TYR A 69 -14.99 -25.71 24.68
CA TYR A 69 -16.05 -26.41 25.40
C TYR A 69 -16.00 -26.12 26.89
N ALA A 70 -14.80 -26.04 27.48
CA ALA A 70 -14.64 -25.65 28.88
C ALA A 70 -15.16 -24.22 29.10
N ARG A 71 -14.87 -23.30 28.17
CA ARG A 71 -15.32 -21.90 28.21
C ARG A 71 -16.82 -21.73 27.99
N SER A 72 -17.42 -22.59 27.16
CA SER A 72 -18.84 -22.52 26.79
C SER A 72 -19.78 -23.17 27.83
N LYS A 73 -19.27 -23.54 29.01
CA LYS A 73 -20.10 -23.97 30.14
C LYS A 73 -20.82 -22.75 30.72
N SER A 74 -22.11 -22.65 30.45
CA SER A 74 -22.92 -21.54 30.95
C SER A 74 -23.24 -21.71 32.45
N SER A 75 -23.28 -20.58 33.15
CA SER A 75 -23.91 -20.54 34.48
C SER A 75 -25.41 -20.79 34.35
N PRO A 76 -26.05 -21.47 35.33
CA PRO A 76 -27.49 -21.70 35.30
C PRO A 76 -28.26 -20.39 35.24
N ILE A 77 -29.20 -20.27 34.30
CA ILE A 77 -30.11 -19.14 34.22
C ILE A 77 -31.33 -19.45 35.11
N PRO A 78 -31.67 -18.61 36.10
CA PRO A 78 -32.78 -18.87 37.00
C PRO A 78 -34.11 -19.10 36.26
N GLY A 79 -34.79 -20.20 36.58
CA GLY A 79 -36.09 -20.54 36.00
C GLY A 79 -36.04 -21.06 34.56
N VAL A 80 -34.86 -21.40 34.03
CA VAL A 80 -34.65 -21.92 32.68
C VAL A 80 -33.97 -23.29 32.75
N PRO A 81 -34.37 -24.28 31.94
CA PRO A 81 -33.69 -25.56 31.89
C PRO A 81 -32.21 -25.42 31.50
N GLN A 82 -31.37 -26.31 32.03
CA GLN A 82 -29.99 -26.38 31.57
C GLN A 82 -29.94 -26.97 30.15
N PHE A 83 -29.49 -26.17 29.20
CA PHE A 83 -29.32 -26.61 27.81
C PHE A 83 -27.89 -27.05 27.52
N ASP A 84 -27.76 -28.07 26.68
CA ASP A 84 -26.49 -28.57 26.15
C ASP A 84 -25.97 -27.63 25.05
N SER A 85 -24.91 -26.89 25.35
CA SER A 85 -24.28 -25.94 24.41
C SER A 85 -23.60 -26.62 23.23
N ARG A 86 -23.29 -27.93 23.28
CA ARG A 86 -22.77 -28.70 22.13
C ARG A 86 -23.79 -28.82 21.00
N ARG A 87 -25.07 -28.56 21.29
CA ARG A 87 -26.16 -28.54 20.31
C ARG A 87 -26.75 -27.14 20.12
N ALA A 88 -25.96 -26.10 20.42
CA ALA A 88 -26.32 -24.72 20.15
C ALA A 88 -25.78 -24.27 18.79
N VAL A 89 -26.59 -23.52 18.05
CA VAL A 89 -26.18 -22.84 16.82
C VAL A 89 -26.57 -21.36 16.89
N ASP A 90 -25.79 -20.50 16.25
CA ASP A 90 -26.15 -19.08 16.12
C ASP A 90 -27.39 -18.95 15.20
N GLY A 91 -28.46 -18.35 15.71
CA GLY A 91 -29.66 -18.05 14.93
C GLY A 91 -29.56 -16.68 14.25
N GLN A 92 -29.16 -15.66 14.98
CA GLN A 92 -29.07 -14.27 14.53
C GLN A 92 -28.13 -13.47 15.43
N ARG A 93 -27.44 -12.48 14.86
CA ARG A 93 -26.77 -11.43 15.62
C ARG A 93 -27.06 -10.04 15.07
N LYS A 94 -27.23 -9.08 15.98
CA LYS A 94 -27.27 -7.65 15.72
C LYS A 94 -26.12 -6.99 16.48
N LEU A 95 -25.32 -6.19 15.79
CA LEU A 95 -24.32 -5.31 16.37
C LEU A 95 -24.78 -3.86 16.23
N THR A 96 -24.65 -3.09 17.30
CA THR A 96 -24.75 -1.63 17.31
C THR A 96 -23.42 -1.06 17.75
N VAL A 97 -22.76 -0.31 16.86
CA VAL A 97 -21.52 0.40 17.12
C VAL A 97 -21.88 1.77 17.67
N LEU A 98 -21.57 2.01 18.95
CA LEU A 98 -21.83 3.28 19.61
C LEU A 98 -20.61 4.20 19.53
N LYS A 99 -19.42 3.62 19.66
CA LYS A 99 -18.13 4.29 19.55
C LYS A 99 -17.10 3.34 18.91
N PRO A 100 -16.14 3.87 18.14
CA PRO A 100 -15.04 3.08 17.63
C PRO A 100 -14.19 2.56 18.80
N LEU A 101 -13.82 1.28 18.77
CA LEU A 101 -12.84 0.74 19.72
C LEU A 101 -11.46 1.35 19.44
N PRO A 102 -10.65 1.63 20.48
CA PRO A 102 -9.26 2.00 20.28
C PRO A 102 -8.47 0.85 19.63
N PRO A 103 -7.40 1.14 18.87
CA PRO A 103 -6.56 0.12 18.23
C PRO A 103 -5.92 -0.91 19.18
N THR A 104 -5.88 -0.61 20.48
CA THR A 104 -5.51 -1.54 21.55
C THR A 104 -6.26 -1.17 22.82
N SER A 105 -6.49 -2.15 23.70
CA SER A 105 -6.99 -1.90 25.04
C SER A 105 -5.94 -1.34 25.99
N ALA A 106 -4.66 -1.31 25.62
CA ALA A 106 -3.58 -0.82 26.49
C ALA A 106 -3.86 0.61 26.98
N GLY A 107 -3.67 0.84 28.28
CA GLY A 107 -3.97 2.12 28.94
C GLY A 107 -5.42 2.30 29.38
N LYS A 108 -6.32 1.38 29.05
CA LYS A 108 -7.73 1.35 29.51
C LYS A 108 -8.09 -0.02 30.08
N LYS A 109 -9.23 -0.11 30.77
CA LYS A 109 -9.76 -1.37 31.30
C LYS A 109 -11.16 -1.62 30.76
N PHE A 110 -11.33 -2.70 30.02
CA PHE A 110 -12.60 -3.05 29.40
C PHE A 110 -13.20 -4.30 30.03
N GLU A 111 -14.52 -4.34 30.08
CA GLU A 111 -15.27 -5.53 30.46
C GLU A 111 -16.43 -5.83 29.50
N LEU A 112 -16.73 -7.12 29.38
CA LEU A 112 -17.92 -7.66 28.76
C LEU A 112 -19.01 -7.79 29.82
N ARG A 113 -20.10 -7.06 29.62
CA ARG A 113 -21.33 -7.23 30.42
C ARG A 113 -22.36 -7.99 29.60
N SER A 114 -22.85 -9.10 30.14
CA SER A 114 -23.82 -9.97 29.46
C SER A 114 -25.10 -10.09 30.26
N ARG A 115 -26.26 -9.97 29.61
CA ARG A 115 -27.56 -10.19 30.25
C ARG A 115 -28.54 -10.92 29.35
N VAL A 116 -29.38 -11.75 29.94
CA VAL A 116 -30.45 -12.46 29.25
C VAL A 116 -31.61 -11.48 29.03
N ILE A 117 -32.01 -11.30 27.77
CA ILE A 117 -33.14 -10.44 27.39
C ILE A 117 -34.36 -11.24 26.93
N GLY A 118 -34.20 -12.54 26.66
CA GLY A 118 -35.28 -13.43 26.26
C GLY A 118 -34.89 -14.89 26.34
N VAL A 119 -35.82 -15.75 26.77
CA VAL A 119 -35.68 -17.21 26.69
C VAL A 119 -36.99 -17.79 26.20
N TYR A 120 -36.96 -18.52 25.09
CA TYR A 120 -38.16 -18.93 24.37
C TYR A 120 -38.18 -20.41 24.05
N ASP A 121 -39.33 -21.05 24.28
CA ASP A 121 -39.59 -22.44 23.90
C ASP A 121 -40.17 -22.47 22.47
N LYS A 122 -39.46 -23.14 21.55
CA LYS A 122 -39.89 -23.34 20.15
C LYS A 122 -40.44 -24.76 19.92
N GLY A 123 -40.90 -25.41 20.99
CA GLY A 123 -41.45 -26.77 20.98
C GLY A 123 -40.40 -27.80 20.59
N LYS A 124 -40.81 -28.83 19.85
CA LYS A 124 -39.92 -29.91 19.38
C LYS A 124 -38.66 -29.42 18.66
N SER A 125 -38.71 -28.24 18.03
CA SER A 125 -37.58 -27.70 17.28
C SER A 125 -36.40 -27.28 18.18
N GLY A 126 -36.65 -26.80 19.40
CA GLY A 126 -35.61 -26.35 20.32
C GLY A 126 -36.01 -25.19 21.21
N SER A 127 -35.00 -24.54 21.79
CA SER A 127 -35.14 -23.32 22.59
C SER A 127 -34.25 -22.21 22.06
N VAL A 128 -34.65 -20.95 22.29
CA VAL A 128 -33.85 -19.76 21.98
C VAL A 128 -33.47 -19.06 23.27
N ILE A 129 -32.20 -18.69 23.42
CA ILE A 129 -31.75 -17.71 24.41
C ILE A 129 -31.30 -16.46 23.64
N GLU A 130 -31.91 -15.32 23.97
CA GLU A 130 -31.47 -14.00 23.52
C GLU A 130 -30.63 -13.35 24.62
N THR A 131 -29.40 -13.01 24.28
CA THR A 131 -28.44 -12.36 25.19
C THR A 131 -28.03 -11.02 24.60
N GLU A 132 -28.06 -9.97 25.42
CA GLU A 132 -27.42 -8.69 25.11
C GLU A 132 -26.05 -8.65 25.76
N GLN A 133 -25.04 -8.26 24.98
CA GLN A 133 -23.66 -8.09 25.42
C GLN A 133 -23.20 -6.66 25.14
N SER A 134 -22.46 -6.07 26.08
CA SER A 134 -21.89 -4.73 25.94
C SER A 134 -20.40 -4.75 26.25
N ILE A 135 -19.61 -4.02 25.45
CA ILE A 135 -18.20 -3.74 25.73
C ILE A 135 -18.12 -2.37 26.42
N VAL A 136 -17.64 -2.35 27.65
CA VAL A 136 -17.67 -1.17 28.52
C VAL A 136 -16.26 -0.81 28.98
N ASP A 137 -15.88 0.45 28.85
CA ASP A 137 -14.69 1.00 29.52
C ASP A 137 -15.03 1.25 30.99
N THR A 138 -14.45 0.45 31.88
CA THR A 138 -14.74 0.48 33.32
C THR A 138 -14.30 1.76 34.00
N GLN A 139 -13.34 2.50 33.42
CA GLN A 139 -12.84 3.75 34.00
C GLN A 139 -13.78 4.91 33.70
N SER A 140 -14.28 4.99 32.46
CA SER A 140 -15.17 6.07 32.02
C SER A 140 -16.66 5.74 32.14
N GLY A 141 -17.01 4.45 32.26
CA GLY A 141 -18.39 3.96 32.22
C GLY A 141 -18.99 3.94 30.80
N GLU A 142 -18.20 4.26 29.78
CA GLU A 142 -18.69 4.38 28.40
C GLU A 142 -18.90 3.01 27.73
N VAL A 143 -20.02 2.87 27.01
CA VAL A 143 -20.33 1.67 26.22
C VAL A 143 -19.90 1.89 24.77
N TYR A 144 -19.05 1.00 24.24
CA TYR A 144 -18.52 1.11 22.89
C TYR A 144 -19.38 0.38 21.85
N SER A 145 -19.92 -0.77 22.22
CA SER A 145 -20.77 -1.57 21.35
C SER A 145 -21.79 -2.36 22.14
N LYS A 146 -22.94 -2.62 21.50
CA LYS A 146 -23.95 -3.55 22.00
C LYS A 146 -24.22 -4.63 20.96
N THR A 147 -24.25 -5.87 21.40
CA THR A 147 -24.55 -7.04 20.56
C THR A 147 -25.75 -7.76 21.12
N VAL A 148 -26.75 -8.04 20.29
CA VAL A 148 -27.86 -8.94 20.63
C VAL A 148 -27.69 -10.22 19.83
N SER A 149 -27.60 -11.35 20.53
CA SER A 149 -27.34 -12.67 19.95
C SER A 149 -28.46 -13.64 20.31
N ASN A 150 -28.87 -14.45 19.33
CA ASN A 150 -29.89 -15.48 19.50
C ASN A 150 -29.22 -16.85 19.37
N GLY A 151 -28.99 -17.53 20.49
CA GLY A 151 -28.52 -18.92 20.50
C GLY A 151 -29.69 -19.89 20.39
N PHE A 152 -29.69 -20.75 19.37
CA PHE A 152 -30.72 -21.78 19.17
C PHE A 152 -30.23 -23.15 19.61
N PHE A 153 -30.86 -23.71 20.64
CA PHE A 153 -30.54 -24.99 21.25
C PHE A 153 -31.41 -26.08 20.62
N VAL A 154 -30.84 -26.75 19.61
CA VAL A 154 -31.56 -27.65 18.70
C VAL A 154 -32.14 -28.85 19.46
N GLY A 155 -33.45 -29.05 19.34
CA GLY A 155 -34.17 -30.18 19.95
C GLY A 155 -34.37 -30.10 21.46
N GLN A 156 -34.06 -28.97 22.09
CA GLN A 156 -34.13 -28.75 23.54
C GLN A 156 -35.32 -27.86 23.95
N GLY A 157 -36.50 -28.06 23.37
CA GLY A 157 -37.74 -27.34 23.71
C GLY A 157 -38.76 -28.23 24.46
N ASN A 158 -40.04 -27.86 24.42
CA ASN A 158 -41.16 -28.51 25.14
C ASN A 158 -41.05 -28.46 26.68
N TRP A 159 -40.42 -27.43 27.23
CA TRP A 159 -40.33 -27.21 28.68
C TRP A 159 -41.41 -26.25 29.21
N GLY A 160 -42.31 -25.78 28.34
CA GLY A 160 -43.47 -24.95 28.72
C GLY A 160 -43.15 -23.45 28.80
N GLY A 161 -42.05 -23.01 28.20
CA GLY A 161 -41.62 -21.61 28.17
C GLY A 161 -42.43 -20.72 27.23
N PRO A 162 -42.21 -19.39 27.26
CA PRO A 162 -42.89 -18.47 26.35
C PRO A 162 -42.44 -18.71 24.91
N LYS A 163 -43.34 -18.58 23.93
CA LYS A 163 -43.01 -18.83 22.50
C LYS A 163 -42.09 -17.77 21.88
N GLY A 164 -41.95 -16.62 22.52
CA GLY A 164 -41.20 -15.47 22.01
C GLY A 164 -41.86 -14.78 20.81
N PRO A 165 -41.32 -13.64 20.37
CA PRO A 165 -41.85 -12.89 19.25
C PRO A 165 -41.70 -13.67 17.94
N SER A 166 -42.61 -13.40 17.00
CA SER A 166 -42.49 -13.88 15.62
C SER A 166 -41.28 -13.24 14.94
N ALA A 167 -40.51 -14.04 14.21
CA ALA A 167 -39.39 -13.53 13.44
C ALA A 167 -39.91 -12.65 12.29
N VAL A 168 -39.44 -11.41 12.21
CA VAL A 168 -39.72 -10.52 11.08
C VAL A 168 -38.68 -10.80 9.98
N SER A 169 -39.15 -11.08 8.76
CA SER A 169 -38.30 -11.34 7.60
C SER A 169 -38.17 -10.09 6.75
N TYR A 170 -36.94 -9.75 6.34
CA TYR A 170 -36.64 -8.60 5.49
C TYR A 170 -36.06 -9.11 4.17
N ALA A 171 -36.94 -9.65 3.32
CA ALA A 171 -36.54 -10.17 2.02
C ALA A 171 -35.96 -9.05 1.12
N PRO A 172 -35.08 -9.41 0.17
CA PRO A 172 -34.68 -8.52 -0.92
C PRO A 172 -35.90 -7.95 -1.67
N PRO A 173 -35.79 -6.74 -2.25
CA PRO A 173 -36.84 -6.19 -3.10
C PRO A 173 -37.12 -7.11 -4.29
N GLN A 174 -38.39 -7.43 -4.53
CA GLN A 174 -38.79 -8.23 -5.69
C GLN A 174 -38.55 -7.46 -7.00
N GLY A 175 -37.99 -8.13 -8.00
CA GLY A 175 -37.80 -7.56 -9.35
C GLY A 175 -36.72 -6.48 -9.48
N LYS A 176 -35.95 -6.19 -8.42
CA LYS A 176 -34.85 -5.21 -8.45
C LYS A 176 -33.49 -5.92 -8.45
N ASN A 177 -32.63 -5.59 -9.40
CA ASN A 177 -31.23 -6.01 -9.39
C ASN A 177 -30.50 -5.45 -8.15
N PRO A 178 -29.49 -6.15 -7.63
CA PRO A 178 -28.65 -5.62 -6.56
C PRO A 178 -27.95 -4.33 -7.00
N ASP A 179 -27.86 -3.37 -6.08
CA ASP A 179 -27.12 -2.12 -6.29
C ASP A 179 -25.60 -2.34 -6.17
N ALA A 180 -25.16 -3.39 -5.46
CA ALA A 180 -23.77 -3.84 -5.41
C ALA A 180 -23.69 -5.36 -5.17
N VAL A 181 -22.57 -5.97 -5.59
CA VAL A 181 -22.28 -7.40 -5.36
C VAL A 181 -20.85 -7.54 -4.86
N HIS A 182 -20.68 -8.21 -3.73
CA HIS A 182 -19.38 -8.48 -3.14
C HIS A 182 -19.10 -9.99 -3.10
N VAL A 183 -17.91 -10.41 -3.53
CA VAL A 183 -17.55 -11.83 -3.64
C VAL A 183 -16.32 -12.14 -2.79
N VAL A 184 -16.44 -13.19 -1.99
CA VAL A 184 -15.33 -13.74 -1.19
C VAL A 184 -15.12 -15.20 -1.58
N GLN A 185 -13.95 -15.50 -2.12
CA GLN A 185 -13.50 -16.88 -2.31
C GLN A 185 -12.88 -17.38 -1.01
N THR A 186 -13.45 -18.43 -0.43
CA THR A 186 -12.85 -19.11 0.72
C THR A 186 -11.91 -20.21 0.25
N THR A 187 -11.01 -20.64 1.12
CA THR A 187 -10.11 -21.79 0.94
C THR A 187 -10.43 -22.86 1.98
N ASN A 188 -9.77 -24.02 1.88
CA ASN A 188 -9.89 -25.07 2.88
C ASN A 188 -9.36 -24.61 4.26
N GLU A 189 -8.40 -23.69 4.27
CA GLU A 189 -7.71 -23.16 5.45
C GLU A 189 -8.42 -21.94 6.06
N THR A 190 -9.44 -21.40 5.41
CA THR A 190 -10.12 -20.16 5.85
C THR A 190 -10.64 -20.26 7.29
N ALA A 191 -11.22 -21.40 7.66
CA ALA A 191 -11.69 -21.64 9.02
C ALA A 191 -10.55 -21.71 10.05
N HIS A 192 -9.37 -22.23 9.64
CA HIS A 192 -8.18 -22.31 10.49
C HIS A 192 -7.53 -20.94 10.72
N LEU A 193 -7.58 -20.04 9.75
CA LEU A 193 -7.15 -18.66 9.94
C LEU A 193 -8.12 -17.90 10.85
N TYR A 194 -9.43 -17.97 10.56
CA TYR A 194 -10.42 -17.17 11.28
C TYR A 194 -10.55 -17.56 12.77
N ARG A 195 -10.37 -18.85 13.13
CA ARG A 195 -10.40 -19.29 14.54
C ARG A 195 -9.33 -18.61 15.40
N LEU A 196 -8.23 -18.14 14.82
CA LEU A 196 -7.16 -17.44 15.55
C LEU A 196 -7.63 -16.12 16.17
N ASN A 197 -8.81 -15.62 15.80
CA ASN A 197 -9.43 -14.46 16.43
C ASN A 197 -10.07 -14.78 17.81
N GLY A 198 -10.11 -16.05 18.22
CA GLY A 198 -10.55 -16.49 19.55
C GLY A 198 -11.67 -17.54 19.56
N ASP A 199 -12.37 -17.74 18.44
CA ASP A 199 -13.41 -18.77 18.32
C ASP A 199 -12.81 -20.12 17.92
N TYR A 200 -12.36 -20.86 18.92
CA TYR A 200 -11.67 -22.13 18.79
C TYR A 200 -12.59 -23.36 18.76
N ASN A 201 -13.88 -23.20 18.48
CA ASN A 201 -14.82 -24.32 18.37
C ASN A 201 -14.30 -25.41 17.40
N PRO A 202 -14.13 -26.67 17.86
CA PRO A 202 -13.64 -27.77 17.02
C PRO A 202 -14.45 -28.03 15.75
N LEU A 203 -15.71 -27.59 15.69
CA LEU A 203 -16.57 -27.64 14.50
C LEU A 203 -15.94 -27.00 13.25
N HIS A 204 -14.98 -26.09 13.45
CA HIS A 204 -14.30 -25.34 12.39
C HIS A 204 -12.88 -25.81 12.11
N ALA A 205 -12.39 -26.84 12.81
CA ALA A 205 -11.01 -27.29 12.71
C ALA A 205 -10.87 -28.78 12.34
N THR A 206 -11.86 -29.61 12.65
CA THR A 206 -11.80 -31.06 12.46
C THR A 206 -13.17 -31.61 12.05
N PRO A 207 -13.27 -32.67 11.22
CA PRO A 207 -14.54 -33.05 10.60
C PRO A 207 -15.55 -33.71 11.55
N GLU A 208 -15.10 -34.30 12.67
CA GLU A 208 -15.90 -35.19 13.53
C GLU A 208 -17.13 -34.49 14.12
N PRO A 209 -17.04 -33.27 14.71
CA PRO A 209 -18.21 -32.58 15.25
C PRO A 209 -19.24 -32.25 14.16
N GLY A 210 -18.77 -31.83 12.99
CA GLY A 210 -19.64 -31.50 11.86
C GLY A 210 -20.35 -32.73 11.27
N GLN A 211 -19.69 -33.88 11.27
CA GLN A 211 -20.33 -35.16 10.91
C GLN A 211 -21.41 -35.55 11.93
N GLN A 212 -21.12 -35.44 13.23
CA GLN A 212 -22.08 -35.74 14.30
C GLN A 212 -23.33 -34.84 14.26
N MET A 213 -23.16 -33.57 13.87
CA MET A 213 -24.27 -32.61 13.73
C MET A 213 -25.01 -32.72 12.39
N GLY A 214 -24.59 -33.61 11.48
CA GLY A 214 -25.23 -33.80 10.18
C GLY A 214 -24.86 -32.76 9.12
N PHE A 215 -23.80 -31.98 9.34
CA PHE A 215 -23.28 -31.03 8.35
C PHE A 215 -22.34 -31.67 7.33
N GLY A 216 -21.89 -32.91 7.54
CA GLY A 216 -21.00 -33.63 6.61
C GLY A 216 -19.56 -33.12 6.63
N GLY A 217 -18.97 -32.91 7.81
CA GLY A 217 -17.59 -32.44 7.99
C GLY A 217 -17.48 -30.97 8.40
N VAL A 218 -16.27 -30.41 8.31
CA VAL A 218 -15.94 -29.03 8.71
C VAL A 218 -16.87 -28.02 8.04
N ILE A 219 -17.27 -26.99 8.78
CA ILE A 219 -17.96 -25.80 8.26
C ILE A 219 -17.19 -24.56 8.67
N ILE A 220 -17.28 -23.48 7.89
CA ILE A 220 -16.75 -22.17 8.28
C ILE A 220 -17.63 -21.57 9.39
N HIS A 221 -17.03 -20.76 10.27
CA HIS A 221 -17.74 -19.97 11.28
C HIS A 221 -18.87 -19.16 10.64
N GLY A 222 -20.08 -19.22 11.21
CA GLY A 222 -21.15 -18.31 10.79
C GLY A 222 -20.70 -16.85 10.88
N LEU A 223 -19.96 -16.51 11.95
CA LEU A 223 -19.41 -15.16 12.16
C LEU A 223 -18.39 -14.74 11.11
N PHE A 224 -17.65 -15.66 10.49
CA PHE A 224 -16.82 -15.31 9.34
C PHE A 224 -17.70 -14.77 8.22
N SER A 225 -18.71 -15.53 7.80
CA SER A 225 -19.63 -15.11 6.73
C SER A 225 -20.33 -13.79 7.07
N TRP A 226 -20.68 -13.61 8.34
CA TRP A 226 -21.33 -12.39 8.85
C TRP A 226 -20.39 -11.19 8.73
N ASN A 227 -19.14 -11.34 9.15
CA ASN A 227 -18.14 -10.28 9.11
C ASN A 227 -17.68 -9.96 7.68
N THR A 228 -17.52 -10.96 6.81
CA THR A 228 -17.21 -10.73 5.39
C THR A 228 -18.35 -10.02 4.67
N ALA A 229 -19.61 -10.30 5.02
CA ALA A 229 -20.74 -9.57 4.46
C ALA A 229 -20.77 -8.11 4.93
N ALA A 230 -20.46 -7.85 6.21
CA ALA A 230 -20.33 -6.50 6.74
C ALA A 230 -19.16 -5.73 6.11
N GLN A 231 -18.01 -6.37 5.92
CA GLN A 231 -16.86 -5.82 5.21
C GLN A 231 -17.19 -5.49 3.76
N GLY A 232 -17.80 -6.42 3.03
CA GLY A 232 -18.27 -6.17 1.67
C GLY A 232 -19.23 -4.98 1.59
N ILE A 233 -20.24 -4.91 2.46
CA ILE A 233 -21.18 -3.78 2.49
C ILE A 233 -20.49 -2.44 2.78
N LEU A 234 -19.59 -2.41 3.76
CA LEU A 234 -18.83 -1.20 4.10
C LEU A 234 -17.92 -0.76 2.96
N ARG A 235 -17.30 -1.73 2.26
CA ARG A 235 -16.45 -1.48 1.10
C ARG A 235 -17.24 -0.96 -0.09
N GLU A 236 -18.30 -1.66 -0.50
CA GLU A 236 -19.07 -1.33 -1.70
C GLU A 236 -19.91 -0.06 -1.54
N LEU A 237 -20.47 0.20 -0.36
CA LEU A 237 -21.41 1.33 -0.15
C LEU A 237 -20.90 2.41 0.81
N GLY A 238 -20.01 2.05 1.74
CA GLY A 238 -19.53 2.94 2.81
C GLY A 238 -18.13 3.50 2.59
N GLY A 239 -17.52 3.26 1.42
CA GLY A 239 -16.17 3.76 1.09
C GLY A 239 -15.06 3.20 1.98
N SER A 240 -15.29 2.04 2.61
CA SER A 240 -14.39 1.43 3.60
C SER A 240 -14.11 2.30 4.86
N ASP A 241 -14.87 3.38 5.09
CA ASP A 241 -14.71 4.19 6.30
C ASP A 241 -15.43 3.54 7.49
N PRO A 242 -14.74 3.18 8.60
CA PRO A 242 -15.36 2.53 9.76
C PRO A 242 -16.51 3.33 10.39
N LYS A 243 -16.56 4.65 10.22
CA LYS A 243 -17.64 5.50 10.77
C LYS A 243 -18.97 5.26 10.07
N ASN A 244 -18.96 4.69 8.86
CA ASN A 244 -20.16 4.50 8.06
C ASN A 244 -20.95 3.24 8.44
N LEU A 245 -20.42 2.36 9.31
CA LEU A 245 -21.13 1.19 9.82
C LEU A 245 -21.61 1.39 11.27
N ARG A 246 -22.89 1.73 11.45
CA ARG A 246 -23.50 1.96 12.78
C ARG A 246 -24.24 0.73 13.31
N GLU A 247 -25.01 0.08 12.47
CA GLU A 247 -25.79 -1.10 12.84
C GLU A 247 -25.71 -2.15 11.73
N PHE A 248 -25.41 -3.40 12.11
CA PHE A 248 -25.43 -4.54 11.21
C PHE A 248 -26.13 -5.72 11.86
N GLN A 249 -27.08 -6.32 11.15
CA GLN A 249 -27.84 -7.45 11.63
C GLN A 249 -28.03 -8.48 10.51
N ALA A 250 -27.77 -9.74 10.85
CA ALA A 250 -27.97 -10.85 9.93
C ALA A 250 -28.46 -12.11 10.65
N ARG A 251 -29.24 -12.91 9.92
CA ARG A 251 -29.69 -14.24 10.34
C ARG A 251 -28.87 -15.31 9.61
N PHE A 252 -28.49 -16.35 10.35
CA PHE A 252 -27.83 -17.53 9.81
C PHE A 252 -28.89 -18.47 9.23
N ALA A 253 -28.72 -18.84 7.95
CA ALA A 253 -29.69 -19.64 7.22
C ALA A 253 -29.16 -21.03 6.85
N SER A 254 -27.88 -21.16 6.53
CA SER A 254 -27.25 -22.43 6.17
C SER A 254 -25.75 -22.40 6.44
N PRO A 255 -25.12 -23.56 6.76
CA PRO A 255 -23.68 -23.64 6.93
C PRO A 255 -22.95 -23.39 5.60
N VAL A 256 -21.69 -22.95 5.71
CA VAL A 256 -20.78 -22.74 4.58
C VAL A 256 -19.64 -23.74 4.66
N LYS A 257 -19.26 -24.37 3.55
CA LYS A 257 -18.11 -25.27 3.52
C LYS A 257 -16.82 -24.51 3.22
N PRO A 258 -15.69 -24.88 3.83
CA PRO A 258 -14.38 -24.41 3.39
C PRO A 258 -14.21 -24.64 1.88
N GLY A 259 -13.73 -23.63 1.16
CA GLY A 259 -13.62 -23.64 -0.31
C GLY A 259 -14.83 -23.08 -1.06
N ASP A 260 -16.00 -22.93 -0.41
CA ASP A 260 -17.18 -22.32 -1.04
C ASP A 260 -16.89 -20.86 -1.42
N LYS A 261 -17.42 -20.44 -2.58
CA LYS A 261 -17.46 -19.03 -2.97
C LYS A 261 -18.70 -18.36 -2.39
N LEU A 262 -18.52 -17.31 -1.59
CA LEU A 262 -19.62 -16.51 -1.05
C LEU A 262 -19.88 -15.29 -1.92
N THR A 263 -21.14 -15.11 -2.33
CA THR A 263 -21.60 -13.92 -3.07
C THR A 263 -22.64 -13.19 -2.24
N THR A 264 -22.34 -11.94 -1.88
CA THR A 264 -23.22 -11.04 -1.14
C THR A 264 -23.83 -10.03 -2.11
N GLU A 265 -25.13 -10.18 -2.37
CA GLU A 265 -25.93 -9.24 -3.15
C GLU A 265 -26.50 -8.16 -2.22
N ILE A 266 -26.40 -6.89 -2.59
CA ILE A 266 -26.66 -5.74 -1.70
C ILE A 266 -27.65 -4.78 -2.39
N TRP A 267 -28.67 -4.32 -1.65
CA TRP A 267 -29.68 -3.38 -2.13
C TRP A 267 -29.80 -2.18 -1.20
N ARG A 268 -29.84 -0.99 -1.79
CA ARG A 268 -30.20 0.26 -1.14
C ARG A 268 -31.71 0.44 -1.14
N MET A 269 -32.28 0.66 0.05
CA MET A 269 -33.74 0.78 0.21
C MET A 269 -34.23 2.23 0.16
N GLY A 270 -33.33 3.23 0.18
CA GLY A 270 -33.69 4.65 0.16
C GLY A 270 -34.35 5.19 1.43
N THR A 271 -34.77 4.31 2.37
CA THR A 271 -35.32 4.70 3.67
C THR A 271 -34.18 5.16 4.58
N ARG A 272 -34.27 6.38 5.12
CA ARG A 272 -33.18 7.02 5.88
C ARG A 272 -33.55 7.36 7.31
N GLU A 273 -32.54 7.36 8.17
CA GLU A 273 -32.59 7.83 9.56
C GLU A 273 -31.32 8.63 9.86
N GLY A 274 -31.42 9.97 9.86
CA GLY A 274 -30.26 10.86 9.88
C GLY A 274 -29.40 10.67 8.62
N ASP A 275 -28.09 10.55 8.80
CA ASP A 275 -27.11 10.35 7.71
C ASP A 275 -27.04 8.91 7.20
N PHE A 276 -27.88 8.01 7.72
CA PHE A 276 -27.80 6.60 7.44
C PHE A 276 -29.02 6.07 6.67
N GLU A 277 -28.81 5.09 5.81
CA GLU A 277 -29.78 4.49 4.89
C GLU A 277 -29.95 3.00 5.19
N GLU A 278 -31.18 2.50 5.04
CA GLU A 278 -31.49 1.07 5.12
C GLU A 278 -30.87 0.33 3.92
N VAL A 279 -30.03 -0.68 4.21
CA VAL A 279 -29.42 -1.56 3.21
C VAL A 279 -29.92 -2.99 3.44
N ARG A 280 -30.33 -3.72 2.40
CA ARG A 280 -30.64 -5.15 2.50
C ARG A 280 -29.58 -5.96 1.78
N PHE A 281 -29.37 -7.19 2.22
CA PHE A 281 -28.45 -8.09 1.56
C PHE A 281 -28.81 -9.56 1.75
N VAL A 282 -28.28 -10.37 0.84
CA VAL A 282 -28.31 -11.83 0.92
C VAL A 282 -26.94 -12.36 0.52
N THR A 283 -26.40 -13.26 1.33
CA THR A 283 -25.18 -14.00 0.99
C THR A 283 -25.53 -15.42 0.60
N LYS A 284 -25.05 -15.86 -0.57
CA LYS A 284 -25.23 -17.20 -1.12
C LYS A 284 -23.87 -17.88 -1.32
N ASN A 285 -23.84 -19.21 -1.20
CA ASN A 285 -22.68 -19.98 -1.66
C ASN A 285 -22.72 -20.23 -3.17
N ASP A 286 -21.71 -20.95 -3.67
CA ASP A 286 -21.53 -21.39 -5.06
C ASP A 286 -22.74 -22.14 -5.63
N LYS A 287 -23.46 -22.89 -4.80
CA LYS A 287 -24.68 -23.63 -5.15
C LYS A 287 -25.94 -22.74 -5.13
N GLY A 288 -25.81 -21.44 -4.89
CA GLY A 288 -26.93 -20.52 -4.75
C GLY A 288 -27.71 -20.70 -3.44
N THR A 289 -27.22 -21.53 -2.51
CA THR A 289 -27.85 -21.73 -1.21
C THR A 289 -27.68 -20.48 -0.36
N ARG A 290 -28.77 -19.99 0.22
CA ARG A 290 -28.74 -18.80 1.08
C ARG A 290 -28.07 -19.13 2.42
N CYS A 291 -26.95 -18.48 2.70
CA CYS A 291 -26.18 -18.66 3.93
C CYS A 291 -26.52 -17.57 4.97
N LEU A 292 -26.71 -16.32 4.52
CA LEU A 292 -27.10 -15.17 5.36
C LEU A 292 -28.19 -14.34 4.70
N SER A 293 -29.00 -13.70 5.54
CA SER A 293 -29.98 -12.71 5.11
C SER A 293 -30.20 -11.62 6.15
N THR A 294 -30.54 -10.42 5.69
CA THR A 294 -31.01 -9.33 6.55
C THR A 294 -32.25 -9.72 7.35
N SER A 295 -32.27 -9.38 8.64
CA SER A 295 -33.43 -9.65 9.51
C SER A 295 -33.97 -8.44 10.27
N ARG A 296 -33.39 -7.24 10.10
CA ARG A 296 -33.93 -5.90 10.39
C ARG A 296 -32.97 -4.82 9.86
N ARG A 297 -33.45 -3.57 9.70
CA ARG A 297 -32.75 -2.38 9.14
C ARG A 297 -31.24 -2.32 9.48
N PRO A 298 -30.34 -2.69 8.56
CA PRO A 298 -28.93 -2.31 8.60
C PRO A 298 -28.85 -0.84 8.22
N VAL A 299 -28.17 -0.03 9.04
CA VAL A 299 -28.18 1.42 8.92
C VAL A 299 -26.75 1.84 8.58
N LEU A 300 -26.49 2.10 7.30
CA LEU A 300 -25.19 2.49 6.76
C LEU A 300 -25.21 3.95 6.31
N SER A 301 -24.22 4.75 6.69
CA SER A 301 -24.11 6.10 6.15
C SER A 301 -23.60 6.00 4.73
N VAL A 302 -24.42 6.41 3.77
CA VAL A 302 -24.03 6.44 2.36
C VAL A 302 -23.72 7.90 2.00
N PRO A 303 -22.44 8.26 1.78
CA PRO A 303 -22.08 9.60 1.32
C PRO A 303 -22.88 9.97 0.05
N ARG A 304 -23.42 11.19 0.00
CA ARG A 304 -23.99 11.73 -1.24
C ARG A 304 -22.84 11.88 -2.24
N GLN A 305 -22.88 11.07 -3.31
CA GLN A 305 -21.93 10.98 -4.43
C GLN A 305 -20.72 10.05 -4.22
N LEU A 306 -20.95 8.76 -4.48
CA LEU A 306 -19.97 7.94 -5.21
C LEU A 306 -20.54 7.72 -6.60
N VAL A 307 -19.94 8.38 -7.60
CA VAL A 307 -20.18 8.10 -9.01
C VAL A 307 -19.64 6.69 -9.23
N SER A 308 -20.53 5.77 -9.63
CA SER A 308 -20.18 4.40 -10.00
C SER A 308 -19.07 4.40 -11.06
N CYS A 309 -17.90 3.87 -10.74
CA CYS A 309 -17.00 3.33 -11.75
C CYS A 309 -17.55 1.96 -12.19
N PRO A 310 -17.95 1.78 -13.46
CA PRO A 310 -18.42 0.47 -13.91
C PRO A 310 -17.21 -0.42 -14.24
N HIS A 311 -16.83 -1.30 -13.31
CA HIS A 311 -16.14 -2.54 -13.63
C HIS A 311 -17.20 -3.61 -13.88
N THR A 312 -17.57 -3.77 -15.16
CA THR A 312 -17.93 -5.04 -15.85
C THR A 312 -18.71 -4.69 -17.12
N ALA A 313 -18.04 -4.76 -18.26
CA ALA A 313 -18.71 -4.96 -19.54
C ALA A 313 -17.93 -6.04 -20.31
N VAL A 314 -18.50 -7.25 -20.28
CA VAL A 314 -18.18 -8.32 -21.21
C VAL A 314 -18.53 -7.80 -22.61
N PHE A 315 -17.55 -7.75 -23.51
CA PHE A 315 -17.77 -7.42 -24.91
C PHE A 315 -18.48 -8.59 -25.60
N GLU A 316 -19.81 -8.54 -25.67
CA GLU A 316 -20.55 -9.21 -26.74
C GLU A 316 -20.96 -8.16 -27.79
N GLY A 317 -20.43 -8.33 -29.00
CA GLY A 317 -20.67 -7.41 -30.10
C GLY A 317 -22.10 -7.48 -30.61
N LYS A 318 -22.83 -6.37 -30.54
CA LYS A 318 -23.90 -6.04 -31.50
C LYS A 318 -23.86 -4.55 -31.85
N ARG A 319 -23.59 -4.30 -33.13
CA ARG A 319 -23.76 -2.99 -33.79
C ARG A 319 -25.20 -2.53 -33.63
N THR A 320 -25.41 -1.32 -33.09
CA THR A 320 -26.58 -0.50 -33.43
C THR A 320 -26.15 0.95 -33.57
N ASN A 321 -26.50 1.54 -34.71
CA ASN A 321 -26.33 2.95 -35.02
C ASN A 321 -27.26 3.78 -34.13
N SER A 322 -26.72 4.76 -33.41
CA SER A 322 -27.50 5.95 -33.06
C SER A 322 -26.61 7.18 -33.06
N THR A 323 -26.99 8.13 -33.92
CA THR A 323 -26.43 9.46 -34.07
C THR A 323 -26.84 10.33 -32.89
N ALA A 324 -25.89 10.81 -32.09
CA ALA A 324 -26.10 11.89 -31.14
C ALA A 324 -25.10 13.02 -31.42
N SER A 325 -25.63 14.20 -31.72
CA SER A 325 -24.88 15.42 -32.02
C SER A 325 -24.11 15.90 -30.79
N THR A 326 -22.79 15.95 -30.88
CA THR A 326 -21.92 16.63 -29.91
C THR A 326 -21.79 18.09 -30.30
N SER A 327 -22.05 18.99 -29.34
CA SER A 327 -21.71 20.41 -29.45
C SER A 327 -20.18 20.56 -29.58
N LYS A 328 -19.74 21.63 -30.26
CA LYS A 328 -18.33 21.88 -30.61
C LYS A 328 -17.36 22.00 -29.41
N GLU A 329 -17.85 22.10 -28.18
CA GLU A 329 -17.03 22.38 -26.97
C GLU A 329 -16.37 21.14 -26.34
N ASP A 330 -16.83 19.93 -26.68
CA ASP A 330 -16.32 18.66 -26.11
C ASP A 330 -15.23 17.98 -26.96
N LYS A 331 -14.64 18.70 -27.92
CA LYS A 331 -13.61 18.15 -28.84
C LYS A 331 -12.20 18.70 -28.63
N LEU A 332 -11.95 19.51 -27.60
CA LEU A 332 -10.63 20.10 -27.35
C LEU A 332 -9.95 19.42 -26.16
N GLU A 333 -8.74 18.90 -26.41
CA GLU A 333 -7.86 18.31 -25.40
C GLU A 333 -7.56 19.34 -24.29
N PRO A 334 -7.33 18.93 -23.02
CA PRO A 334 -7.10 19.83 -21.89
C PRO A 334 -6.00 20.89 -22.10
N GLU A 335 -5.02 20.59 -22.97
CA GLU A 335 -3.92 21.49 -23.34
C GLU A 335 -4.33 22.57 -24.36
N ASP A 336 -5.29 22.27 -25.25
CA ASP A 336 -5.81 23.27 -26.20
C ASP A 336 -6.71 24.29 -25.49
N ARG A 337 -7.38 23.87 -24.40
CA ARG A 337 -8.06 24.79 -23.46
C ARG A 337 -7.08 25.73 -22.74
N LEU A 338 -5.85 25.28 -22.48
CA LEU A 338 -4.79 26.11 -21.90
C LEU A 338 -4.23 27.11 -22.94
N ARG A 339 -4.15 26.73 -24.22
CA ARG A 339 -3.81 27.64 -25.32
C ARG A 339 -4.86 28.73 -25.52
N GLU A 340 -6.15 28.40 -25.51
CA GLU A 340 -7.22 29.42 -25.55
C GLU A 340 -7.16 30.37 -24.34
N LEU A 341 -6.77 29.88 -23.16
CA LEU A 341 -6.55 30.69 -21.96
C LEU A 341 -5.37 31.66 -22.04
N ILE A 342 -4.36 31.34 -22.87
CA ILE A 342 -3.19 32.19 -23.13
C ILE A 342 -3.47 33.16 -24.28
N GLU A 343 -4.14 32.70 -25.34
CA GLU A 343 -4.36 33.44 -26.59
C GLU A 343 -5.65 34.28 -26.61
N GLY A 344 -6.55 34.12 -25.63
CA GLY A 344 -7.81 34.89 -25.50
C GLY A 344 -7.66 36.39 -25.26
N SER A 345 -6.44 36.94 -25.30
CA SER A 345 -6.14 38.36 -25.10
C SER A 345 -6.32 39.16 -26.40
N LYS A 346 -7.56 39.40 -26.84
CA LYS A 346 -7.85 40.42 -27.87
C LYS A 346 -7.76 41.83 -27.27
N LYS A 347 -6.54 42.27 -26.95
CA LYS A 347 -6.09 43.68 -26.93
C LYS A 347 -4.62 43.73 -26.48
N PRO A 348 -3.68 44.25 -27.28
CA PRO A 348 -2.31 44.47 -26.84
C PRO A 348 -2.28 45.64 -25.85
N SER A 349 -1.88 45.39 -24.60
CA SER A 349 -1.62 46.47 -23.64
C SER A 349 -0.30 47.16 -24.00
N GLN A 350 -0.25 48.49 -23.93
CA GLN A 350 0.86 49.35 -24.37
C GLN A 350 2.11 49.33 -23.44
N THR A 351 2.33 48.26 -22.68
CA THR A 351 3.56 48.07 -21.89
C THR A 351 4.14 46.70 -22.21
N PRO A 352 5.42 46.57 -22.61
CA PRO A 352 6.03 45.27 -22.87
C PRO A 352 6.00 44.43 -21.59
N GLY A 353 5.18 43.36 -21.57
CA GLY A 353 5.26 42.32 -20.55
C GLY A 353 4.05 42.12 -19.63
N SER A 354 2.94 42.87 -19.70
CA SER A 354 1.77 42.60 -18.86
C SER A 354 0.68 41.80 -19.59
N VAL A 355 0.72 40.47 -19.45
CA VAL A 355 -0.47 39.63 -19.63
C VAL A 355 -1.06 39.40 -18.24
N ASP A 356 -2.05 40.21 -17.88
CA ASP A 356 -2.93 39.92 -16.74
C ASP A 356 -4.26 39.39 -17.31
N SER A 357 -4.41 38.06 -17.27
CA SER A 357 -5.62 37.38 -17.77
C SER A 357 -6.47 36.91 -16.59
N LYS A 358 -7.64 36.32 -16.87
CA LYS A 358 -8.51 35.77 -15.82
C LYS A 358 -7.75 34.80 -14.88
N ASN A 359 -6.81 34.02 -15.43
CA ASN A 359 -6.14 32.94 -14.71
C ASN A 359 -4.62 33.14 -14.56
N GLY A 360 -4.01 34.01 -15.37
CA GLY A 360 -2.56 34.19 -15.43
C GLY A 360 -2.10 35.61 -15.14
N ILE A 361 -0.87 35.76 -14.66
CA ILE A 361 -0.18 37.03 -14.46
C ILE A 361 1.27 36.92 -14.93
N SER A 362 1.76 37.96 -15.60
CA SER A 362 3.17 38.09 -15.97
C SER A 362 3.92 38.96 -14.96
N LEU A 363 5.02 38.45 -14.43
CA LEU A 363 5.85 39.14 -13.43
C LEU A 363 7.31 39.18 -13.87
N ARG A 364 8.03 40.26 -13.51
CA ARG A 364 9.48 40.32 -13.65
C ARG A 364 10.14 39.23 -12.80
N ILE A 365 11.08 38.49 -13.38
CA ILE A 365 11.76 37.35 -12.73
C ILE A 365 13.23 37.61 -12.39
N ASN A 366 13.78 38.75 -12.79
CA ASN A 366 15.12 39.21 -12.41
C ASN A 366 15.29 40.72 -12.61
N ASN A 367 16.40 41.27 -12.09
CA ASN A 367 16.75 42.69 -12.26
C ASN A 367 17.15 43.07 -13.70
N ALA A 368 17.38 42.08 -14.57
CA ALA A 368 17.67 42.30 -16.00
C ALA A 368 16.42 42.51 -16.85
N GLY A 369 15.23 42.67 -16.24
CA GLY A 369 14.00 42.98 -16.95
C GLY A 369 13.36 41.81 -17.70
N ARG A 370 13.72 40.56 -17.37
CA ARG A 370 13.01 39.38 -17.93
C ARG A 370 11.68 39.17 -17.21
N PHE A 371 10.69 38.67 -17.94
CA PHE A 371 9.36 38.35 -17.43
C PHE A 371 9.06 36.86 -17.55
N GLY A 372 8.21 36.36 -16.65
CA GLY A 372 7.71 35.00 -16.63
C GLY A 372 6.20 34.99 -16.41
N LEU A 373 5.53 33.98 -16.97
CA LEU A 373 4.08 33.80 -16.83
C LEU A 373 3.77 32.82 -15.71
N PHE A 374 2.75 33.12 -14.91
CA PHE A 374 2.34 32.31 -13.76
C PHE A 374 0.82 32.22 -13.65
N GLY A 375 0.31 31.12 -13.09
CA GLY A 375 -1.08 31.06 -12.62
C GLY A 375 -1.26 31.85 -11.33
N LYS A 376 -2.36 32.61 -11.19
CA LYS A 376 -2.62 33.43 -10.00
C LYS A 376 -2.78 32.59 -8.73
N THR A 377 -3.59 31.53 -8.79
CA THR A 377 -3.77 30.59 -7.66
C THR A 377 -2.46 29.88 -7.31
N PHE A 378 -1.67 29.51 -8.31
CA PHE A 378 -0.34 28.90 -8.10
C PHE A 378 0.58 29.83 -7.31
N LEU A 379 0.68 31.11 -7.70
CA LEU A 379 1.48 32.07 -6.94
C LEU A 379 0.94 32.22 -5.52
N ARG A 380 -0.37 32.43 -5.34
CA ARG A 380 -0.97 32.64 -4.02
C ARG A 380 -0.75 31.47 -3.05
N GLU A 381 -0.86 30.24 -3.56
CA GLU A 381 -0.61 29.01 -2.81
C GLU A 381 0.87 28.87 -2.43
N ASN A 382 1.78 29.31 -3.30
CA ASN A 382 3.23 29.14 -3.13
C ASN A 382 3.94 30.44 -2.69
N CYS A 383 3.22 31.30 -1.97
CA CYS A 383 3.76 32.49 -1.33
C CYS A 383 4.89 32.13 -0.35
N ARG A 384 5.96 32.94 -0.33
CA ARG A 384 7.15 32.71 0.49
C ARG A 384 7.19 33.52 1.79
N CYS A 385 6.08 34.14 2.19
CA CYS A 385 6.00 34.78 3.49
C CYS A 385 5.87 33.74 4.62
N PRO A 386 6.25 34.08 5.87
CA PRO A 386 6.17 33.17 7.01
C PRO A 386 4.75 32.70 7.36
N GLU A 387 3.71 33.43 6.95
CA GLU A 387 2.31 33.02 7.14
C GLU A 387 1.89 31.87 6.21
N CYS A 388 2.57 31.75 5.06
CA CYS A 388 2.21 30.80 4.01
C CYS A 388 3.16 29.60 3.94
N THR A 389 4.43 29.79 4.33
CA THR A 389 5.45 28.74 4.40
C THR A 389 6.12 28.81 5.77
N HIS A 390 6.13 27.70 6.49
CA HIS A 390 6.78 27.62 7.80
C HIS A 390 8.30 27.83 7.64
N PRO A 391 8.93 28.76 8.38
CA PRO A 391 10.33 29.13 8.17
C PRO A 391 11.32 27.98 8.39
N ASP A 392 11.07 27.10 9.38
CA ASP A 392 11.99 26.01 9.69
C ASP A 392 11.75 24.73 8.87
N THR A 393 10.49 24.27 8.79
CA THR A 393 10.16 23.03 8.07
C THR A 393 10.08 23.22 6.56
N MET A 394 9.99 24.47 6.08
CA MET A 394 9.74 24.83 4.69
C MET A 394 8.44 24.25 4.12
N GLN A 395 7.54 23.79 4.98
CA GLN A 395 6.24 23.24 4.61
C GLN A 395 5.20 24.34 4.39
N ARG A 396 4.24 24.07 3.52
CA ARG A 396 3.12 24.98 3.25
C ARG A 396 2.16 25.00 4.44
N ILE A 397 1.77 26.20 4.86
CA ILE A 397 0.72 26.45 5.87
C ILE A 397 -0.62 26.75 5.19
N VAL A 398 -0.58 27.33 3.98
CA VAL A 398 -1.76 27.75 3.23
C VAL A 398 -2.75 26.61 3.00
N ASP A 399 -4.00 26.86 3.38
CA ASP A 399 -5.16 26.06 2.96
C ASP A 399 -5.53 26.43 1.51
N THR A 400 -5.01 25.65 0.57
CA THR A 400 -5.21 25.86 -0.88
C THR A 400 -6.69 26.02 -1.25
N PHE A 401 -7.59 25.29 -0.58
CA PHE A 401 -9.00 25.26 -0.94
C PHE A 401 -9.80 26.46 -0.40
N LYS A 402 -9.20 27.28 0.49
CA LYS A 402 -9.74 28.58 0.90
C LYS A 402 -9.36 29.73 -0.04
N ILE A 403 -8.42 29.53 -0.96
CA ILE A 403 -8.03 30.56 -1.91
C ILE A 403 -9.20 30.86 -2.87
N PRO A 404 -9.66 32.11 -2.99
CA PRO A 404 -10.77 32.46 -3.88
C PRO A 404 -10.50 32.09 -5.35
N LYS A 405 -11.50 31.54 -6.04
CA LYS A 405 -11.39 31.13 -7.45
C LYS A 405 -11.11 32.30 -8.41
N ASN A 406 -11.60 33.50 -8.10
CA ASN A 406 -11.44 34.71 -8.92
C ASN A 406 -10.42 35.67 -8.31
N LEU A 407 -9.26 35.15 -7.90
CA LEU A 407 -8.21 35.93 -7.28
C LEU A 407 -7.66 36.99 -8.26
N LYS A 408 -7.52 38.23 -7.80
CA LYS A 408 -6.92 39.33 -8.58
C LYS A 408 -5.68 39.85 -7.87
N ALA A 409 -4.65 40.19 -8.63
CA ALA A 409 -3.53 40.96 -8.11
C ALA A 409 -3.96 42.44 -8.14
N GLU A 410 -4.16 43.03 -6.97
CA GLU A 410 -4.59 44.43 -6.84
C GLU A 410 -3.41 45.39 -6.96
N LYS A 411 -2.24 44.96 -6.48
CA LYS A 411 -1.00 45.73 -6.56
C LYS A 411 0.20 44.80 -6.72
N VAL A 412 1.17 45.22 -7.54
CA VAL A 412 2.45 44.53 -7.70
C VAL A 412 3.56 45.55 -7.48
N ASP A 413 4.37 45.32 -6.46
CA ASP A 413 5.55 46.10 -6.15
C ASP A 413 6.81 45.24 -6.38
N TYR A 414 7.90 45.89 -6.77
CA TYR A 414 9.19 45.24 -6.99
C TYR A 414 10.23 45.81 -6.03
N ASP A 415 11.02 44.91 -5.42
CA ASP A 415 12.21 45.28 -4.67
C ASP A 415 13.48 44.74 -5.37
N LYS A 416 14.62 44.80 -4.67
CA LYS A 416 15.91 44.35 -5.20
C LYS A 416 16.03 42.83 -5.34
N ASP A 417 15.27 42.06 -4.56
CA ASP A 417 15.41 40.61 -4.39
C ASP A 417 14.20 39.83 -4.90
N GLY A 418 13.08 40.49 -5.20
CA GLY A 418 11.85 39.85 -5.65
C GLY A 418 10.67 40.79 -5.90
N VAL A 419 9.49 40.22 -5.71
CA VAL A 419 8.19 40.79 -6.05
C VAL A 419 7.24 40.65 -4.88
N ILE A 420 6.47 41.70 -4.62
CA ILE A 420 5.41 41.72 -3.62
C ILE A 420 4.08 41.90 -4.36
N VAL A 421 3.13 40.99 -4.12
CA VAL A 421 1.80 41.04 -4.73
C VAL A 421 0.74 41.18 -3.65
N GLN A 422 -0.06 42.24 -3.72
CA GLN A 422 -1.27 42.38 -2.94
C GLN A 422 -2.41 41.68 -3.68
N TRP A 423 -2.98 40.66 -3.05
CA TRP A 423 -4.09 39.89 -3.62
C TRP A 423 -5.45 40.38 -3.11
N SER A 424 -6.50 40.16 -3.91
CA SER A 424 -7.87 40.58 -3.60
C SER A 424 -8.54 39.84 -2.45
N ASP A 425 -7.88 38.83 -1.87
CA ASP A 425 -8.27 38.22 -0.59
C ASP A 425 -7.68 38.97 0.62
N GLY A 426 -7.02 40.11 0.38
CA GLY A 426 -6.34 40.91 1.39
C GLY A 426 -4.91 40.46 1.68
N HIS A 427 -4.45 39.33 1.13
CA HIS A 427 -3.12 38.79 1.45
C HIS A 427 -1.99 39.50 0.71
N ARG A 428 -0.94 39.85 1.44
CA ARG A 428 0.29 40.45 0.91
C ARG A 428 1.37 39.38 0.72
N ALA A 429 1.50 38.88 -0.51
CA ALA A 429 2.41 37.80 -0.84
C ALA A 429 3.80 38.29 -1.27
N THR A 430 4.84 37.49 -0.97
CA THR A 430 6.23 37.78 -1.34
C THR A 430 6.83 36.65 -2.17
N TYR A 431 7.55 36.99 -3.24
CA TYR A 431 8.16 36.06 -4.18
C TYR A 431 9.59 36.48 -4.54
N PRO A 432 10.63 35.77 -4.05
CA PRO A 432 12.01 36.02 -4.48
C PRO A 432 12.20 35.77 -5.98
N PHE A 433 13.08 36.52 -6.63
CA PHE A 433 13.44 36.29 -8.04
C PHE A 433 13.98 34.88 -8.28
N SER A 434 14.69 34.31 -7.30
CA SER A 434 15.17 32.92 -7.37
C SER A 434 14.02 31.91 -7.49
N PHE A 435 12.87 32.17 -6.85
CA PHE A 435 11.67 31.35 -7.00
C PHE A 435 11.03 31.59 -8.37
N LEU A 436 10.76 32.85 -8.73
CA LEU A 436 10.07 33.17 -9.98
C LEU A 436 10.81 32.66 -11.22
N ASN A 437 12.14 32.76 -11.26
CA ASN A 437 12.95 32.28 -12.37
C ASN A 437 12.88 30.75 -12.57
N VAL A 438 12.71 29.99 -11.49
CA VAL A 438 12.61 28.52 -11.52
C VAL A 438 11.21 28.06 -11.90
N TYR A 439 10.17 28.71 -11.39
CA TYR A 439 8.79 28.24 -11.53
C TYR A 439 7.95 29.00 -12.57
N SER A 440 8.56 29.89 -13.36
CA SER A 440 7.88 30.50 -14.50
C SER A 440 7.46 29.43 -15.52
N LEU A 441 6.24 29.56 -16.05
CA LEU A 441 5.78 28.74 -17.16
C LEU A 441 6.74 28.91 -18.35
N GLN A 442 7.06 27.79 -18.98
CA GLN A 442 7.92 27.75 -20.15
C GLN A 442 7.05 27.57 -21.40
N PRO A 443 7.03 28.55 -22.33
CA PRO A 443 6.42 28.34 -23.64
C PRO A 443 7.09 27.16 -24.34
N GLY A 444 6.32 26.14 -24.73
CA GLY A 444 6.85 25.00 -25.49
C GLY A 444 7.55 23.92 -24.67
N ALA A 445 7.20 23.73 -23.39
CA ALA A 445 7.60 22.53 -22.64
C ALA A 445 7.27 21.29 -23.49
N LYS A 446 8.32 20.54 -23.90
CA LYS A 446 8.16 19.38 -24.78
C LYS A 446 7.17 18.41 -24.12
N LYS A 447 6.13 18.01 -24.87
CA LYS A 447 5.22 16.95 -24.45
C LYS A 447 6.04 15.73 -24.02
N TYR A 448 5.58 15.04 -22.98
CA TYR A 448 6.08 13.71 -22.67
C TYR A 448 5.95 12.84 -23.93
N GLN A 449 7.08 12.49 -24.53
CA GLN A 449 7.11 11.58 -25.66
C GLN A 449 7.36 10.19 -25.09
N TRP A 450 6.30 9.41 -24.96
CA TRP A 450 6.45 7.98 -24.80
C TRP A 450 6.68 7.35 -26.18
N PRO A 451 7.65 6.44 -26.31
CA PRO A 451 8.62 6.03 -25.29
C PRO A 451 9.77 7.04 -25.10
N GLY A 452 10.26 7.17 -23.86
CA GLY A 452 11.38 8.06 -23.54
C GLY A 452 12.67 7.56 -24.21
N LEU A 453 13.29 8.41 -25.03
CA LEU A 453 14.44 8.04 -25.87
C LEU A 453 15.80 8.30 -25.22
N ASP A 454 15.85 9.18 -24.22
CA ASP A 454 17.14 9.65 -23.70
C ASP A 454 17.68 8.72 -22.62
N LEU A 455 18.98 8.47 -22.71
CA LEU A 455 19.72 7.82 -21.64
C LEU A 455 20.27 8.90 -20.71
N ARG A 456 20.57 8.50 -19.48
CA ARG A 456 21.33 9.37 -18.59
C ARG A 456 22.74 9.52 -19.18
N PRO A 457 23.24 10.74 -19.45
CA PRO A 457 24.57 10.94 -20.01
C PRO A 457 25.60 10.74 -18.90
N VAL A 458 26.04 9.50 -18.72
CA VAL A 458 27.07 9.11 -17.75
C VAL A 458 28.18 8.37 -18.46
N PRO A 459 29.43 8.55 -18.01
CA PRO A 459 30.54 7.80 -18.56
C PRO A 459 30.43 6.32 -18.14
N THR A 460 30.91 5.41 -18.99
CA THR A 460 31.04 3.98 -18.70
C THR A 460 32.52 3.63 -18.64
N HIS A 461 32.90 2.74 -17.71
CA HIS A 461 34.23 2.16 -17.71
C HIS A 461 34.32 1.02 -18.72
N SER A 462 35.50 0.84 -19.30
CA SER A 462 35.82 -0.32 -20.12
C SER A 462 36.36 -1.45 -19.23
N PRO A 463 36.05 -2.71 -19.54
CA PRO A 463 36.74 -3.85 -18.94
C PRO A 463 38.27 -3.84 -19.13
N TYR A 464 38.78 -3.08 -20.11
CA TYR A 464 40.20 -2.98 -20.41
C TYR A 464 40.89 -1.78 -19.73
N ASP A 465 40.18 -1.01 -18.91
CA ASP A 465 40.76 0.12 -18.19
C ASP A 465 41.79 -0.34 -17.15
N GLN A 466 42.83 0.48 -16.94
CA GLN A 466 43.93 0.15 -16.01
C GLN A 466 43.59 0.46 -14.55
N ALA A 467 42.57 1.29 -14.31
CA ALA A 467 42.15 1.69 -12.98
C ALA A 467 40.65 1.97 -12.96
N TYR A 468 40.01 1.57 -11.85
CA TYR A 468 38.60 1.82 -11.58
C TYR A 468 38.42 2.87 -10.48
N PRO A 469 37.24 3.51 -10.37
CA PRO A 469 37.00 4.55 -9.38
C PRO A 469 37.26 4.03 -7.98
N THR A 470 38.23 4.63 -7.28
CA THR A 470 38.73 4.14 -6.00
C THR A 470 38.96 5.30 -5.05
N VAL A 471 38.55 5.15 -3.79
CA VAL A 471 38.85 6.07 -2.69
C VAL A 471 39.46 5.32 -1.51
N LEU A 472 40.10 6.04 -0.58
CA LEU A 472 40.62 5.46 0.65
C LEU A 472 39.58 5.56 1.77
N PHE A 473 39.47 4.51 2.59
CA PHE A 473 38.61 4.49 3.77
C PHE A 473 38.88 5.69 4.69
N SER A 474 40.15 5.96 4.98
CA SER A 474 40.55 7.10 5.81
C SER A 474 40.02 8.43 5.27
N ARG A 475 40.06 8.63 3.94
CA ARG A 475 39.57 9.85 3.29
C ARG A 475 38.07 10.00 3.42
N VAL A 476 37.30 8.92 3.24
CA VAL A 476 35.83 8.95 3.38
C VAL A 476 35.41 9.24 4.83
N MET A 477 36.15 8.69 5.79
CA MET A 477 35.84 8.86 7.21
C MET A 477 36.29 10.21 7.77
N GLU A 478 37.23 10.90 7.12
CA GLU A 478 37.80 12.17 7.58
C GLU A 478 36.77 13.32 7.58
N ASP A 479 36.13 13.58 6.45
CA ASP A 479 35.27 14.76 6.28
C ASP A 479 34.20 14.56 5.19
N ASP A 480 33.28 15.53 5.10
CA ASP A 480 32.19 15.52 4.12
C ASP A 480 32.67 15.72 2.67
N GLN A 481 33.89 16.23 2.45
CA GLN A 481 34.47 16.36 1.12
C GLN A 481 34.97 15.01 0.60
N GLY A 482 35.59 14.18 1.43
CA GLY A 482 35.96 12.80 1.11
C GLY A 482 34.73 11.91 0.92
N LEU A 483 33.67 12.12 1.70
CA LEU A 483 32.38 11.48 1.44
C LEU A 483 31.80 11.92 0.09
N LEU A 484 31.79 13.22 -0.23
CA LEU A 484 31.28 13.71 -1.52
C LEU A 484 32.06 13.12 -2.71
N GLU A 485 33.39 13.05 -2.63
CA GLU A 485 34.23 12.41 -3.65
C GLU A 485 33.82 10.95 -3.89
N TRP A 486 33.56 10.20 -2.82
CA TRP A 486 33.06 8.83 -2.93
C TRP A 486 31.66 8.76 -3.58
N LEU A 487 30.73 9.61 -3.15
CA LEU A 487 29.38 9.64 -3.73
C LEU A 487 29.36 10.12 -5.18
N ASP A 488 30.25 11.04 -5.57
CA ASP A 488 30.45 11.47 -6.96
C ASP A 488 30.88 10.30 -7.82
N ASN A 489 31.86 9.51 -7.36
CA ASN A 489 32.30 8.31 -8.09
C ASN A 489 31.15 7.30 -8.26
N ILE A 490 30.41 7.00 -7.20
CA ILE A 490 29.25 6.08 -7.26
C ILE A 490 28.20 6.62 -8.25
N TYR A 491 27.84 7.89 -8.18
CA TYR A 491 26.81 8.45 -9.04
C TYR A 491 27.27 8.48 -10.49
N GLU A 492 28.48 8.96 -10.77
CA GLU A 492 28.99 9.18 -12.13
C GLU A 492 29.33 7.88 -12.83
N TRP A 493 29.99 6.94 -12.15
CA TRP A 493 30.47 5.69 -12.74
C TRP A 493 29.57 4.48 -12.46
N GLY A 494 28.67 4.60 -11.49
CA GLY A 494 27.80 3.51 -11.05
C GLY A 494 28.42 2.63 -9.97
N PHE A 495 29.72 2.73 -9.69
CA PHE A 495 30.39 1.96 -8.65
C PHE A 495 31.66 2.65 -8.16
N CYS A 496 32.16 2.23 -7.00
CA CYS A 496 33.44 2.69 -6.47
C CYS A 496 34.04 1.66 -5.49
N PHE A 497 35.35 1.47 -5.54
CA PHE A 497 36.11 0.73 -4.54
C PHE A 497 36.53 1.63 -3.39
N VAL A 498 36.52 1.07 -2.17
CA VAL A 498 37.07 1.70 -0.97
C VAL A 498 38.19 0.82 -0.45
N LYS A 499 39.43 1.31 -0.53
CA LYS A 499 40.62 0.59 -0.07
C LYS A 499 41.00 0.97 1.36
N GLY A 500 41.61 0.01 2.06
CA GLY A 500 42.11 0.21 3.43
C GLY A 500 40.99 0.22 4.48
N VAL A 501 39.85 -0.41 4.18
CA VAL A 501 38.81 -0.65 5.18
C VAL A 501 39.35 -1.70 6.16
N PRO A 502 39.31 -1.48 7.49
CA PRO A 502 39.64 -2.52 8.45
C PRO A 502 38.78 -3.77 8.18
N THR A 503 39.39 -4.96 8.21
CA THR A 503 38.72 -6.26 7.91
C THR A 503 37.81 -6.72 9.05
N THR A 504 36.86 -5.87 9.42
CA THR A 504 35.90 -6.04 10.51
C THR A 504 34.52 -5.60 10.05
N PRO A 505 33.44 -6.34 10.37
CA PRO A 505 32.05 -5.94 10.10
C PRO A 505 31.74 -4.49 10.50
N GLU A 506 32.20 -4.08 11.68
CA GLU A 506 31.89 -2.78 12.30
C GLU A 506 32.42 -1.61 11.45
N ALA A 507 33.62 -1.73 10.89
CA ALA A 507 34.19 -0.70 10.03
C ALA A 507 33.39 -0.52 8.73
N THR A 508 32.89 -1.62 8.16
CA THR A 508 32.01 -1.58 6.99
C THR A 508 30.67 -0.95 7.31
N GLU A 509 30.11 -1.26 8.49
CA GLU A 509 28.84 -0.70 8.95
C GLU A 509 28.95 0.83 9.13
N GLU A 510 30.03 1.31 9.76
CA GLU A 510 30.30 2.74 9.92
C GLU A 510 30.55 3.45 8.58
N LEU A 511 31.22 2.79 7.63
CA LEU A 511 31.38 3.30 6.27
C LEU A 511 30.02 3.52 5.58
N LEU A 512 29.10 2.54 5.67
CA LEU A 512 27.74 2.68 5.12
C LEU A 512 26.95 3.79 5.80
N LYS A 513 27.06 3.90 7.14
CA LYS A 513 26.39 4.94 7.93
C LYS A 513 26.83 6.37 7.62
N ARG A 514 28.00 6.57 7.00
CA ARG A 514 28.40 7.90 6.47
C ARG A 514 27.47 8.39 5.37
N ILE A 515 26.89 7.47 4.59
CA ILE A 515 25.90 7.80 3.56
C ILE A 515 24.54 8.05 4.21
N ALA A 516 23.98 7.00 4.83
CA ALA A 516 22.65 6.99 5.45
C ALA A 516 22.48 5.74 6.34
N TYR A 517 21.31 5.57 6.94
CA TYR A 517 21.00 4.33 7.66
C TYR A 517 20.99 3.12 6.71
N ILE A 518 21.37 1.96 7.23
CA ILE A 518 21.34 0.70 6.48
C ILE A 518 19.90 0.20 6.41
N ARG A 519 19.39 -0.05 5.20
CA ARG A 519 18.02 -0.51 4.95
C ARG A 519 17.83 -1.93 5.52
N PRO A 520 16.93 -2.14 6.50
CA PRO A 520 16.54 -3.48 6.91
C PRO A 520 15.77 -4.18 5.78
N THR A 521 16.09 -5.44 5.54
CA THR A 521 15.42 -6.34 4.60
C THR A 521 15.01 -7.63 5.30
N HIS A 522 14.33 -8.54 4.60
CA HIS A 522 14.04 -9.88 5.12
C HIS A 522 15.28 -10.77 5.29
N TYR A 523 16.44 -10.37 4.74
CA TYR A 523 17.74 -10.98 5.03
C TYR A 523 18.44 -10.36 6.26
N GLY A 524 17.82 -9.38 6.92
CA GLY A 524 18.41 -8.58 7.99
C GLY A 524 18.78 -7.16 7.56
N GLY A 525 19.43 -6.42 8.45
CA GLY A 525 19.95 -5.07 8.19
C GLY A 525 21.34 -5.11 7.57
N PHE A 526 22.36 -5.02 8.43
CA PHE A 526 23.73 -5.31 8.04
C PHE A 526 23.94 -6.83 8.05
N TRP A 527 24.48 -7.38 6.97
CA TRP A 527 24.75 -8.81 6.85
C TRP A 527 26.25 -9.09 6.94
N ASP A 528 26.58 -10.19 7.61
CA ASP A 528 27.92 -10.76 7.73
C ASP A 528 27.74 -12.27 7.65
N PHE A 529 28.22 -12.86 6.56
CA PHE A 529 27.94 -14.25 6.27
C PHE A 529 29.14 -14.98 5.70
N THR A 530 29.14 -16.28 5.95
CA THR A 530 29.85 -17.29 5.16
C THR A 530 28.84 -18.01 4.28
N ALA A 531 29.27 -18.60 3.16
CA ALA A 531 28.38 -19.39 2.31
C ALA A 531 27.99 -20.71 3.02
N ASP A 532 27.02 -20.62 3.93
CA ASP A 532 26.52 -21.70 4.77
C ASP A 532 25.03 -22.00 4.54
N LEU A 533 24.42 -21.38 3.50
CA LEU A 533 23.01 -21.52 3.11
C LEU A 533 22.00 -21.13 4.20
N THR A 534 22.41 -20.33 5.20
CA THR A 534 21.52 -19.86 6.28
C THR A 534 20.30 -19.09 5.78
N PHE A 535 20.42 -18.41 4.65
CA PHE A 535 19.30 -17.80 3.92
C PHE A 535 19.10 -18.54 2.60
N LYS A 536 17.86 -18.97 2.30
CA LYS A 536 17.51 -19.76 1.10
C LYS A 536 17.45 -18.89 -0.17
N ASP A 537 18.57 -18.26 -0.48
CA ASP A 537 18.80 -17.39 -1.63
C ASP A 537 20.06 -17.85 -2.38
N THR A 538 20.06 -17.74 -3.71
CA THR A 538 21.18 -18.16 -4.57
C THR A 538 22.47 -17.38 -4.28
N ALA A 539 22.37 -16.19 -3.67
CA ALA A 539 23.50 -15.43 -3.13
C ALA A 539 24.29 -16.19 -2.05
N TYR A 540 23.72 -17.18 -1.37
CA TYR A 540 24.37 -17.95 -0.28
C TYR A 540 24.91 -19.32 -0.72
N THR A 541 24.89 -19.62 -2.02
CA THR A 541 25.53 -20.81 -2.60
C THR A 541 26.97 -20.54 -3.02
N THR A 542 27.73 -21.57 -3.37
CA THR A 542 29.06 -21.43 -4.00
C THR A 542 29.00 -21.32 -5.52
N GLU A 543 27.79 -21.32 -6.08
CA GLU A 543 27.55 -21.38 -7.53
C GLU A 543 27.79 -20.03 -8.21
N PHE A 544 27.97 -20.10 -9.54
CA PHE A 544 28.05 -18.94 -10.43
C PHE A 544 26.74 -18.13 -10.40
N LEU A 545 26.87 -16.81 -10.33
CA LEU A 545 25.75 -15.88 -10.49
C LEU A 545 26.04 -14.94 -11.65
N GLY A 546 25.16 -14.96 -12.66
CA GLY A 546 25.26 -14.04 -13.79
C GLY A 546 24.88 -12.62 -13.42
N ALA A 547 25.10 -11.68 -14.33
CA ALA A 547 24.78 -10.26 -14.15
C ALA A 547 23.28 -10.05 -13.82
N HIS A 548 23.01 -9.46 -12.65
CA HIS A 548 21.67 -9.11 -12.16
C HIS A 548 21.67 -7.83 -11.30
N THR A 549 20.49 -7.27 -11.05
CA THR A 549 20.22 -6.24 -10.04
C THR A 549 19.46 -6.87 -8.89
N ASP A 550 19.79 -6.52 -7.65
CA ASP A 550 19.13 -7.03 -6.46
C ASP A 550 17.75 -6.42 -6.22
N ASN A 551 16.94 -7.18 -5.49
CA ASN A 551 15.63 -6.76 -4.98
C ASN A 551 14.62 -6.32 -6.07
N THR A 552 14.60 -6.97 -7.23
CA THR A 552 13.62 -6.64 -8.27
C THR A 552 12.18 -6.89 -7.83
N TYR A 553 12.00 -7.79 -6.85
CA TYR A 553 10.74 -8.09 -6.17
C TYR A 553 10.30 -7.04 -5.14
N PHE A 554 11.10 -6.02 -4.81
CA PHE A 554 10.64 -4.88 -4.02
C PHE A 554 9.93 -3.84 -4.90
N THR A 555 8.86 -3.26 -4.39
CA THR A 555 8.23 -2.06 -4.99
C THR A 555 9.27 -0.96 -5.19
N ASP A 556 10.09 -0.75 -4.16
CA ASP A 556 11.25 0.14 -4.14
C ASP A 556 12.53 -0.67 -3.88
N PRO A 557 13.30 -1.05 -4.92
CA PRO A 557 14.57 -1.76 -4.78
C PRO A 557 15.62 -0.89 -4.09
N ALA A 558 16.51 -1.52 -3.31
CA ALA A 558 17.66 -0.81 -2.75
C ALA A 558 18.49 -0.12 -3.84
N ARG A 559 18.97 1.09 -3.54
CA ARG A 559 19.72 1.91 -4.52
C ARG A 559 21.20 1.57 -4.53
N LEU A 560 21.80 1.49 -3.35
CA LEU A 560 23.21 1.10 -3.23
C LEU A 560 23.32 -0.24 -2.51
N GLN A 561 24.31 -1.01 -2.92
CA GLN A 561 24.72 -2.24 -2.26
C GLN A 561 26.24 -2.23 -2.13
N LEU A 562 26.72 -2.67 -0.97
CA LEU A 562 28.15 -2.76 -0.68
C LEU A 562 28.52 -4.20 -0.35
N PHE A 563 29.61 -4.67 -0.93
CA PHE A 563 30.29 -5.92 -0.60
C PHE A 563 31.68 -5.63 -0.04
N HIS A 564 32.00 -6.16 1.15
CA HIS A 564 33.35 -6.14 1.70
C HIS A 564 33.82 -7.57 1.99
N LEU A 565 34.93 -7.97 1.35
CA LEU A 565 35.58 -9.22 1.64
C LEU A 565 36.38 -9.11 2.95
N LEU A 566 36.06 -9.95 3.93
CA LEU A 566 36.78 -10.01 5.20
C LEU A 566 37.87 -11.08 5.17
N SER A 567 37.58 -12.23 4.55
CA SER A 567 38.54 -13.32 4.37
C SER A 567 38.10 -14.28 3.27
N HIS A 568 39.06 -14.84 2.53
CA HIS A 568 38.87 -16.00 1.66
C HIS A 568 40.04 -16.96 1.91
N THR A 569 39.77 -18.10 2.54
CA THR A 569 40.80 -19.10 2.86
C THR A 569 40.46 -20.45 2.24
N ASP A 570 41.50 -21.26 1.99
CA ASP A 570 41.36 -22.66 1.60
C ASP A 570 40.56 -22.88 0.29
N GLY A 571 40.64 -21.93 -0.65
CA GLY A 571 40.00 -22.04 -1.96
C GLY A 571 40.26 -20.85 -2.88
N ASP A 572 39.71 -20.94 -4.09
CA ASP A 572 39.94 -20.01 -5.20
C ASP A 572 38.62 -19.49 -5.79
N GLY A 573 38.70 -18.50 -6.68
CA GLY A 573 37.56 -17.94 -7.40
C GLY A 573 36.80 -16.86 -6.62
N GLY A 574 35.53 -16.64 -6.98
CA GLY A 574 34.68 -15.66 -6.29
C GLY A 574 34.97 -14.22 -6.71
N GLU A 575 35.48 -14.07 -7.93
CA GLU A 575 35.64 -12.79 -8.63
C GLU A 575 34.27 -12.13 -8.76
N SER A 576 34.21 -10.83 -8.48
CA SER A 576 33.00 -10.04 -8.61
C SER A 576 32.84 -9.60 -10.06
N LEU A 577 31.62 -9.72 -10.57
CA LEU A 577 31.22 -9.23 -11.89
C LEU A 577 30.52 -7.88 -11.74
N LEU A 578 30.83 -6.94 -12.61
CA LEU A 578 30.07 -5.72 -12.83
C LEU A 578 29.77 -5.52 -14.32
N VAL A 579 28.55 -5.09 -14.64
CA VAL A 579 28.13 -4.71 -16.00
C VAL A 579 27.34 -3.40 -15.91
N ASP A 580 27.72 -2.39 -16.70
CA ASP A 580 26.95 -1.14 -16.76
C ASP A 580 25.66 -1.34 -17.56
N GLY A 581 24.54 -1.47 -16.84
CA GLY A 581 23.24 -1.68 -17.45
C GLY A 581 22.76 -0.51 -18.30
N PHE A 582 23.25 0.71 -18.08
CA PHE A 582 22.89 1.84 -18.94
C PHE A 582 23.63 1.78 -20.27
N ARG A 583 24.90 1.34 -20.28
CA ARG A 583 25.64 1.07 -21.50
C ARG A 583 25.05 -0.12 -22.27
N ALA A 584 24.65 -1.18 -21.56
CA ALA A 584 23.94 -2.31 -22.17
C ALA A 584 22.60 -1.88 -22.80
N ALA A 585 21.84 -1.01 -22.12
CA ALA A 585 20.60 -0.45 -22.66
C ALA A 585 20.82 0.43 -23.89
N GLU A 586 21.91 1.22 -23.91
CA GLU A 586 22.32 1.97 -25.11
C GLU A 586 22.61 1.06 -26.28
N THR A 587 23.42 0.03 -26.05
CA THR A 587 23.79 -0.96 -27.06
C THR A 587 22.55 -1.66 -27.60
N LEU A 588 21.63 -2.07 -26.73
CA LEU A 588 20.36 -2.68 -27.13
C LEU A 588 19.53 -1.73 -28.00
N ARG A 589 19.50 -0.43 -27.65
CA ARG A 589 18.77 0.58 -28.42
C ARG A 589 19.36 0.77 -29.82
N GLU A 590 20.68 0.81 -29.91
CA GLU A 590 21.45 0.96 -31.16
C GLU A 590 21.29 -0.27 -32.07
N GLU A 591 21.38 -1.47 -31.50
CA GLU A 591 21.29 -2.72 -32.25
C GLU A 591 19.85 -3.09 -32.61
N ASN A 592 18.90 -2.84 -31.71
CA ASN A 592 17.49 -3.16 -31.95
C ASN A 592 16.55 -2.32 -31.07
N THR A 593 16.12 -1.18 -31.59
CA THR A 593 15.20 -0.26 -30.93
C THR A 593 13.84 -0.90 -30.56
N THR A 594 13.37 -1.89 -31.33
CA THR A 594 12.13 -2.62 -31.02
C THR A 594 12.28 -3.44 -29.74
N ASN A 595 13.38 -4.18 -29.60
CA ASN A 595 13.66 -4.96 -28.39
C ASN A 595 13.86 -4.04 -27.18
N TYR A 596 14.57 -2.92 -27.36
CA TYR A 596 14.71 -1.89 -26.34
C TYR A 596 13.35 -1.41 -25.81
N PHE A 597 12.42 -1.06 -26.70
CA PHE A 597 11.09 -0.64 -26.25
C PHE A 597 10.27 -1.76 -25.64
N ALA A 598 10.37 -3.00 -26.15
CA ALA A 598 9.69 -4.15 -25.53
C ALA A 598 10.11 -4.32 -24.05
N LEU A 599 11.39 -4.12 -23.72
CA LEU A 599 11.89 -4.18 -22.34
C LEU A 599 11.51 -2.96 -21.49
N GLY A 600 11.16 -1.83 -22.11
CA GLY A 600 10.72 -0.61 -21.43
C GLY A 600 9.21 -0.48 -21.26
N SER A 601 8.41 -1.17 -22.07
CA SER A 601 6.95 -1.09 -22.04
C SER A 601 6.27 -2.30 -21.40
N THR A 602 6.91 -3.48 -21.44
CA THR A 602 6.31 -4.72 -20.91
C THR A 602 6.80 -4.95 -19.49
N THR A 603 5.88 -4.85 -18.54
CA THR A 603 6.12 -5.14 -17.12
C THR A 603 6.26 -6.64 -16.89
N GLN A 604 7.03 -6.99 -15.86
CA GLN A 604 7.26 -8.38 -15.45
C GLN A 604 7.00 -8.54 -13.96
N PRO A 605 6.33 -9.63 -13.54
CA PRO A 605 6.21 -9.95 -12.13
C PRO A 605 7.55 -10.52 -11.61
N ALA A 606 7.83 -10.24 -10.34
CA ALA A 606 8.99 -10.72 -9.61
C ALA A 606 8.60 -11.12 -8.20
N HIS A 607 9.34 -12.05 -7.60
CA HIS A 607 9.09 -12.53 -6.25
C HIS A 607 10.37 -12.89 -5.50
N SER A 608 10.31 -12.83 -4.17
CA SER A 608 11.21 -13.55 -3.27
C SER A 608 10.36 -14.43 -2.38
N SER A 609 10.48 -15.75 -2.52
CA SER A 609 9.61 -16.72 -1.83
C SER A 609 10.36 -17.96 -1.33
N GLY A 610 11.68 -17.86 -1.14
CA GLY A 610 12.52 -18.99 -0.71
C GLY A 610 12.36 -19.34 0.78
N ASN A 611 12.06 -18.35 1.62
CA ASN A 611 11.89 -18.53 3.06
C ASN A 611 10.42 -18.82 3.41
N PRO A 612 10.12 -19.73 4.35
CA PRO A 612 8.74 -20.13 4.68
C PRO A 612 7.81 -18.97 5.07
N ASP A 613 8.36 -17.96 5.76
CA ASP A 613 7.59 -16.84 6.30
C ASP A 613 7.65 -15.57 5.41
N VAL A 614 8.27 -15.67 4.22
CA VAL A 614 8.50 -14.53 3.34
C VAL A 614 8.06 -14.87 1.92
N CYS A 615 7.09 -14.10 1.40
CA CYS A 615 6.74 -14.09 -0.01
C CYS A 615 6.54 -12.64 -0.43
N ILE A 616 7.60 -12.00 -0.91
CA ILE A 616 7.60 -10.58 -1.28
C ILE A 616 7.38 -10.45 -2.77
N GLN A 617 6.45 -9.57 -3.14
CA GLN A 617 6.14 -9.20 -4.50
C GLN A 617 5.98 -7.68 -4.56
N PRO A 618 6.33 -7.03 -5.68
CA PRO A 618 6.20 -5.60 -5.79
C PRO A 618 4.70 -5.22 -5.90
N ALA A 619 4.34 -4.03 -5.40
CA ALA A 619 2.96 -3.54 -5.38
C ALA A 619 2.36 -3.39 -6.79
N GLN A 620 3.22 -3.30 -7.80
CA GLN A 620 2.88 -3.41 -9.22
C GLN A 620 4.06 -4.10 -9.93
N GLU A 621 3.81 -4.66 -11.10
CA GLU A 621 4.89 -5.14 -11.96
C GLU A 621 5.69 -3.97 -12.55
N PHE A 622 6.98 -4.20 -12.84
CA PHE A 622 7.86 -3.18 -13.42
C PHE A 622 8.52 -3.71 -14.70
N PRO A 623 8.78 -2.84 -15.70
CA PRO A 623 9.58 -3.21 -16.85
C PRO A 623 11.06 -3.35 -16.46
N VAL A 624 11.87 -3.92 -17.36
CA VAL A 624 13.33 -3.99 -17.17
C VAL A 624 13.94 -2.59 -17.24
N LEU A 625 13.49 -1.77 -18.19
CA LEU A 625 13.98 -0.41 -18.41
C LEU A 625 12.97 0.61 -17.89
N ASN A 626 13.31 1.31 -16.81
CA ASN A 626 12.39 2.24 -16.13
C ASN A 626 12.76 3.70 -16.43
N TYR A 627 11.78 4.50 -16.84
CA TYR A 627 11.97 5.88 -17.29
C TYR A 627 11.34 6.89 -16.32
N HIS A 628 12.09 7.95 -16.00
CA HIS A 628 11.57 9.04 -15.19
C HIS A 628 10.80 10.01 -16.07
N ARG A 629 9.48 10.13 -15.86
CA ARG A 629 8.60 10.92 -16.72
C ARG A 629 9.02 12.39 -16.84
N GLY A 630 9.36 13.03 -15.71
CA GLY A 630 9.72 14.44 -15.68
C GLY A 630 11.07 14.77 -16.33
N LEU A 631 12.00 13.80 -16.35
CA LEU A 631 13.31 13.97 -16.99
C LEU A 631 13.35 13.33 -18.37
N ASN A 632 12.32 12.59 -18.75
CA ASN A 632 12.23 11.79 -19.96
C ASN A 632 13.51 10.98 -20.25
N ARG A 633 14.04 10.27 -19.26
CA ARG A 633 15.26 9.47 -19.40
C ARG A 633 15.21 8.18 -18.60
N LEU A 634 15.98 7.18 -19.03
CA LEU A 634 16.24 5.96 -18.26
C LEU A 634 16.85 6.33 -16.90
N TYR A 635 16.31 5.76 -15.81
CA TYR A 635 16.83 6.00 -14.46
C TYR A 635 17.06 4.73 -13.64
N GLN A 636 16.48 3.59 -14.04
CA GLN A 636 16.64 2.33 -13.33
C GLN A 636 16.55 1.13 -14.28
N ILE A 637 17.46 0.18 -14.09
CA ILE A 637 17.41 -1.19 -14.63
C ILE A 637 16.82 -2.11 -13.55
N ARG A 638 15.90 -3.00 -13.93
CA ARG A 638 15.41 -4.09 -13.09
C ARG A 638 15.57 -5.40 -13.83
N TRP A 639 16.72 -6.04 -13.66
CA TRP A 639 17.03 -7.30 -14.32
C TRP A 639 17.53 -8.31 -13.32
N ASN A 640 16.68 -9.26 -12.96
CA ASN A 640 17.10 -10.46 -12.25
C ASN A 640 16.32 -11.64 -12.81
N ASN A 641 17.03 -12.57 -13.45
CA ASN A 641 16.41 -13.76 -14.02
C ASN A 641 15.86 -14.69 -12.94
N TYR A 642 16.49 -14.72 -11.76
CA TYR A 642 16.18 -15.61 -10.65
C TYR A 642 14.94 -15.16 -9.88
N ASP A 643 14.67 -13.86 -9.82
CA ASP A 643 13.51 -13.29 -9.13
C ASP A 643 12.21 -13.35 -9.95
N ARG A 644 12.28 -13.62 -11.25
CA ARG A 644 11.15 -13.42 -12.18
C ARG A 644 10.07 -14.48 -12.01
N ALA A 645 8.82 -14.04 -11.83
CA ALA A 645 7.67 -14.92 -11.74
C ALA A 645 7.02 -15.18 -13.12
N PRO A 646 6.18 -16.21 -13.26
CA PRO A 646 5.34 -16.40 -14.44
C PRO A 646 4.32 -15.26 -14.60
N LYS A 647 4.30 -14.62 -15.78
CA LYS A 647 3.31 -13.58 -16.15
C LYS A 647 2.05 -14.21 -16.76
N MET A 648 0.88 -13.69 -16.39
CA MET A 648 -0.43 -14.23 -16.81
C MET A 648 -1.16 -13.36 -17.85
N ASP A 649 -0.93 -12.06 -17.84
CA ASP A 649 -1.67 -11.01 -18.55
C ASP A 649 -0.94 -10.51 -19.81
N TRP A 650 -0.56 -11.44 -20.68
CA TRP A 650 0.09 -11.14 -21.96
C TRP A 650 -0.41 -12.02 -23.11
N SER A 651 -0.57 -11.42 -24.28
CA SER A 651 -0.85 -12.11 -25.54
C SER A 651 0.37 -12.90 -26.04
N LEU A 652 0.15 -13.85 -26.95
CA LEU A 652 1.23 -14.62 -27.61
C LEU A 652 2.26 -13.71 -28.31
N LYS A 653 1.78 -12.59 -28.89
CA LYS A 653 2.64 -11.59 -29.50
C LYS A 653 3.56 -10.95 -28.45
N GLN A 654 3.01 -10.50 -27.33
CA GLN A 654 3.77 -9.88 -26.24
C GLN A 654 4.78 -10.85 -25.61
N GLN A 655 4.41 -12.13 -25.44
CA GLN A 655 5.33 -13.19 -25.01
C GLN A 655 6.53 -13.27 -25.96
N THR A 656 6.26 -13.45 -27.25
CA THR A 656 7.30 -13.63 -28.27
C THR A 656 8.23 -12.41 -28.37
N GLU A 657 7.65 -11.20 -28.38
CA GLU A 657 8.41 -9.95 -28.47
C GLU A 657 9.30 -9.75 -27.24
N TRP A 658 8.75 -9.99 -26.04
CA TRP A 658 9.51 -9.81 -24.82
C TRP A 658 10.60 -10.86 -24.65
N TYR A 659 10.35 -12.15 -24.93
CA TYR A 659 11.41 -13.18 -24.84
C TYR A 659 12.53 -12.98 -25.86
N ARG A 660 12.20 -12.51 -27.08
CA ARG A 660 13.21 -12.10 -28.06
C ARG A 660 14.06 -10.94 -27.53
N ALA A 661 13.42 -9.94 -26.93
CA ALA A 661 14.10 -8.79 -26.36
C ALA A 661 14.97 -9.15 -25.15
N ALA A 662 14.46 -10.01 -24.27
CA ALA A 662 15.17 -10.53 -23.10
C ALA A 662 16.38 -11.36 -23.49
N GLY A 663 16.28 -12.21 -24.53
CA GLY A 663 17.42 -12.95 -25.07
C GLY A 663 18.48 -12.05 -25.69
N HIS A 664 18.07 -10.97 -26.39
CA HIS A 664 19.00 -9.98 -26.92
C HIS A 664 19.74 -9.23 -25.81
N TRP A 665 19.01 -8.78 -24.78
CA TRP A 665 19.59 -8.16 -23.59
C TRP A 665 20.59 -9.08 -22.89
N ASP A 666 20.22 -10.33 -22.62
CA ASP A 666 21.10 -11.33 -22.01
C ASP A 666 22.38 -11.55 -22.81
N SER A 667 22.29 -11.55 -24.15
CA SER A 667 23.46 -11.66 -25.02
C SER A 667 24.40 -10.45 -24.96
N ILE A 668 23.87 -9.24 -24.68
CA ILE A 668 24.67 -8.01 -24.56
C ILE A 668 25.40 -7.99 -23.23
N ILE A 669 24.71 -8.25 -22.11
CA ILE A 669 25.31 -8.16 -20.77
C ILE A 669 26.39 -9.24 -20.52
N LYS A 670 26.45 -10.28 -21.35
CA LYS A 670 27.47 -11.35 -21.32
C LYS A 670 28.64 -11.13 -22.28
N ARG A 671 28.70 -9.99 -22.97
CA ARG A 671 29.82 -9.73 -23.89
C ARG A 671 31.07 -9.36 -23.11
N LYS A 672 32.23 -9.81 -23.59
CA LYS A 672 33.53 -9.56 -22.94
C LYS A 672 33.89 -8.08 -22.82
N ASP A 673 33.38 -7.24 -23.73
CA ASP A 673 33.55 -5.79 -23.70
C ASP A 673 32.55 -5.07 -22.78
N MET A 674 31.62 -5.80 -22.15
CA MET A 674 30.66 -5.31 -21.15
C MET A 674 30.98 -5.78 -19.73
N GLU A 675 31.58 -6.96 -19.57
CA GLU A 675 31.86 -7.57 -18.27
C GLU A 675 33.17 -7.09 -17.64
N ILE A 676 33.08 -6.44 -16.49
CA ILE A 676 34.22 -6.13 -15.62
C ILE A 676 34.33 -7.22 -14.57
N TRP A 677 35.43 -7.97 -14.59
CA TRP A 677 35.75 -9.02 -13.62
C TRP A 677 36.86 -8.54 -12.68
N THR A 678 36.63 -8.64 -11.37
CA THR A 678 37.56 -8.15 -10.36
C THR A 678 37.60 -9.05 -9.13
N GLN A 679 38.80 -9.46 -8.72
CA GLN A 679 38.99 -10.16 -7.46
C GLN A 679 39.04 -9.15 -6.32
N LEU A 680 38.16 -9.29 -5.33
CA LEU A 680 38.24 -8.51 -4.10
C LEU A 680 39.33 -9.07 -3.21
N GLU A 681 40.07 -8.17 -2.56
CA GLU A 681 41.07 -8.48 -1.54
C GLU A 681 40.53 -8.08 -0.15
N PRO A 682 40.89 -8.80 0.92
CA PRO A 682 40.57 -8.37 2.28
C PRO A 682 40.94 -6.92 2.55
N GLY A 683 39.98 -6.13 3.05
CA GLY A 683 40.15 -4.71 3.30
C GLY A 683 39.78 -3.81 2.12
N THR A 684 39.21 -4.39 1.07
CA THR A 684 38.59 -3.67 -0.05
C THR A 684 37.08 -3.87 -0.04
N ALA A 685 36.35 -2.77 0.06
CA ALA A 685 34.90 -2.76 -0.15
C ALA A 685 34.57 -2.29 -1.58
N LEU A 686 33.55 -2.89 -2.19
CA LEU A 686 32.97 -2.49 -3.47
C LEU A 686 31.53 -2.03 -3.21
N ILE A 687 31.24 -0.78 -3.52
CA ILE A 687 29.86 -0.26 -3.52
C ILE A 687 29.43 0.05 -4.95
N PHE A 688 28.16 -0.20 -5.25
CA PHE A 688 27.61 0.09 -6.57
C PHE A 688 26.16 0.54 -6.49
N ASP A 689 25.76 1.29 -7.51
CA ASP A 689 24.41 1.73 -7.82
C ASP A 689 23.65 0.54 -8.41
N ASN A 690 22.91 -0.18 -7.58
CA ASN A 690 22.08 -1.33 -7.93
C ASN A 690 20.92 -0.99 -8.90
N TRP A 691 20.63 0.31 -9.14
CA TRP A 691 19.68 0.71 -10.17
C TRP A 691 20.33 0.86 -11.56
N ARG A 692 21.66 0.81 -11.64
CA ARG A 692 22.42 0.96 -12.89
C ARG A 692 23.30 -0.26 -13.16
N MET A 693 24.13 -0.62 -12.20
CA MET A 693 25.10 -1.69 -12.30
C MET A 693 24.43 -3.02 -12.05
N LEU A 694 24.55 -3.92 -13.02
CA LEU A 694 24.32 -5.33 -12.78
C LEU A 694 25.60 -5.89 -12.17
N HIS A 695 25.44 -6.90 -11.31
CA HIS A 695 26.55 -7.55 -10.65
C HIS A 695 26.35 -9.06 -10.61
N GLY A 696 27.41 -9.78 -10.26
CA GLY A 696 27.40 -11.24 -10.17
C GLY A 696 28.69 -11.74 -9.54
N ARG A 697 28.91 -13.04 -9.62
CA ARG A 697 30.18 -13.65 -9.16
C ARG A 697 30.54 -14.90 -9.93
N SER A 698 31.83 -15.17 -10.02
CA SER A 698 32.33 -16.47 -10.44
C SER A 698 32.08 -17.52 -9.34
N GLN A 699 32.09 -18.79 -9.74
CA GLN A 699 32.06 -19.90 -8.79
C GLN A 699 33.30 -19.83 -7.89
N PHE A 700 33.19 -20.30 -6.65
CA PHE A 700 34.33 -20.34 -5.73
C PHE A 700 34.35 -21.58 -4.84
N THR A 701 35.52 -21.83 -4.27
CA THR A 701 35.76 -22.87 -3.26
C THR A 701 36.31 -22.27 -1.98
N GLY A 702 36.40 -23.06 -0.91
CA GLY A 702 36.95 -22.62 0.37
C GLY A 702 35.99 -21.79 1.22
N LYS A 703 36.53 -21.19 2.29
CA LYS A 703 35.78 -20.38 3.25
C LYS A 703 35.88 -18.90 2.90
N ARG A 704 34.78 -18.35 2.40
CA ARG A 704 34.66 -16.93 2.01
C ARG A 704 33.69 -16.23 2.97
N ARG A 705 34.18 -15.21 3.69
CA ARG A 705 33.39 -14.38 4.61
C ARG A 705 33.24 -12.97 4.03
N MET A 706 32.01 -12.54 3.85
CA MET A 706 31.64 -11.24 3.30
C MET A 706 30.72 -10.51 4.27
N CYS A 707 30.81 -9.19 4.29
CA CYS A 707 29.83 -8.36 4.95
C CYS A 707 29.40 -7.16 4.09
N GLY A 708 28.29 -6.54 4.46
CA GLY A 708 27.74 -5.42 3.72
C GLY A 708 26.29 -5.12 4.05
N GLY A 709 25.67 -4.31 3.18
CA GLY A 709 24.33 -3.81 3.43
C GLY A 709 23.80 -2.99 2.25
N TYR A 710 22.56 -2.57 2.41
CA TYR A 710 21.80 -1.83 1.41
C TYR A 710 21.51 -0.40 1.88
N ILE A 711 21.50 0.56 0.96
CA ILE A 711 21.06 1.94 1.20
C ILE A 711 19.90 2.30 0.26
N ASN A 712 18.91 3.00 0.80
CA ASN A 712 17.74 3.46 0.04
C ASN A 712 18.06 4.61 -0.91
N ASN A 713 17.25 4.74 -1.97
CA ASN A 713 17.41 5.80 -2.95
C ASN A 713 17.27 7.19 -2.34
N ASP A 714 16.20 7.42 -1.58
CA ASP A 714 15.82 8.77 -1.15
C ASP A 714 16.86 9.38 -0.22
N ASP A 715 17.41 8.59 0.71
CA ASP A 715 18.44 9.03 1.64
C ASP A 715 19.78 9.28 0.94
N PHE A 716 20.20 8.37 0.06
CA PHE A 716 21.42 8.55 -0.75
C PHE A 716 21.34 9.83 -1.59
N ILE A 717 20.26 9.99 -2.35
CA ILE A 717 20.09 11.13 -3.25
C ILE A 717 19.92 12.45 -2.46
N SER A 718 19.25 12.41 -1.30
CA SER A 718 19.16 13.55 -0.39
C SER A 718 20.55 13.99 0.10
N LYS A 719 21.32 13.05 0.68
CA LYS A 719 22.68 13.29 1.17
C LYS A 719 23.58 13.83 0.05
N TYR A 720 23.56 13.17 -1.10
CA TYR A 720 24.38 13.52 -2.25
C TYR A 720 24.06 14.94 -2.78
N ARG A 721 22.78 15.26 -2.96
CA ARG A 721 22.36 16.60 -3.39
C ARG A 721 22.77 17.69 -2.39
N LEU A 722 22.65 17.41 -1.09
CA LEU A 722 23.02 18.36 -0.04
C LEU A 722 24.53 18.63 -0.01
N LEU A 723 25.35 17.59 -0.13
CA LEU A 723 26.81 17.73 -0.19
C LEU A 723 27.25 18.43 -1.48
N LYS A 724 26.75 18.01 -2.64
CA LYS A 724 27.19 18.53 -3.95
C LYS A 724 26.76 19.96 -4.22
N PHE A 725 25.56 20.36 -3.77
CA PHE A 725 24.95 21.64 -4.15
C PHE A 725 24.72 22.60 -2.99
N GLY A 726 24.81 22.13 -1.75
CA GLY A 726 24.43 22.89 -0.57
C GLY A 726 22.91 23.01 -0.38
N ARG A 727 22.49 23.09 0.89
CA ARG A 727 21.08 23.14 1.29
C ARG A 727 20.26 24.21 0.56
N GLU A 728 20.80 25.43 0.45
CA GLU A 728 20.07 26.55 -0.13
C GLU A 728 19.68 26.30 -1.60
N ARG A 729 20.60 25.73 -2.38
CA ARG A 729 20.37 25.43 -3.79
C ARG A 729 19.38 24.30 -3.99
N VAL A 730 19.44 23.27 -3.13
CA VAL A 730 18.47 22.16 -3.13
C VAL A 730 17.06 22.68 -2.88
N LEU A 731 16.88 23.51 -1.84
CA LEU A 731 15.58 24.08 -1.51
C LEU A 731 15.02 24.99 -2.61
N LYS A 732 15.88 25.73 -3.32
CA LYS A 732 15.46 26.58 -4.46
C LYS A 732 15.02 25.80 -5.70
N ASN A 733 15.21 24.47 -5.74
CA ASN A 733 14.94 23.63 -6.92
C ASN A 733 13.99 22.44 -6.65
N LEU A 734 13.22 22.47 -5.56
CA LEU A 734 12.26 21.41 -5.23
C LEU A 734 11.21 21.25 -6.34
N GLY A 735 11.04 20.03 -6.85
CA GLY A 735 10.12 19.74 -7.96
C GLY A 735 10.53 20.32 -9.33
N ASN A 736 11.70 20.96 -9.44
CA ASN A 736 12.22 21.49 -10.70
C ASN A 736 12.97 20.38 -11.47
N TYR A 737 12.34 19.71 -12.42
CA TYR A 737 13.01 18.70 -13.25
C TYR A 737 13.63 19.27 -14.55
N ARG A 738 13.99 20.56 -14.58
CA ARG A 738 14.73 21.11 -15.73
C ARG A 738 16.07 20.37 -15.90
N ARG A 739 16.35 19.91 -17.12
CA ARG A 739 17.59 19.22 -17.47
C ARG A 739 18.77 20.19 -17.44
N SER A 740 19.44 20.26 -16.30
CA SER A 740 20.67 21.02 -16.12
C SER A 740 21.55 20.29 -15.10
N PRO A 741 22.84 20.05 -15.38
CA PRO A 741 23.77 19.50 -14.38
C PRO A 741 23.89 20.38 -13.12
N MET A 742 23.51 21.65 -13.24
CA MET A 742 23.53 22.61 -12.15
C MET A 742 22.23 22.62 -11.32
N ASN A 743 21.28 21.75 -11.65
CA ASN A 743 20.01 21.59 -10.95
C ASN A 743 20.07 20.33 -10.07
N PRO A 744 19.94 20.43 -8.72
CA PRO A 744 19.99 19.26 -7.85
C PRO A 744 18.96 18.17 -8.19
N SER A 745 17.78 18.55 -8.67
CA SER A 745 16.71 17.63 -9.06
C SER A 745 16.98 16.91 -10.39
N TYR A 746 18.06 17.25 -11.10
CA TYR A 746 18.61 16.46 -12.20
C TYR A 746 19.19 15.12 -11.72
N TYR A 747 19.54 15.02 -10.44
CA TYR A 747 20.20 13.85 -9.87
C TYR A 747 19.15 12.95 -9.24
N LEU A 748 18.78 11.85 -9.89
CA LEU A 748 17.76 10.88 -9.45
C LEU A 748 18.34 9.60 -8.88
#